data_AF-A0A175VN79-F1
#
_entry.id   AF-A0A175VN79-F1
#
_cell.length_a   1.000
_cell.length_b   1.000
_cell.length_c   1.000
_cell.angle_alpha   90.00
_cell.angle_beta   90.00
_cell.angle_gamma   90.00
#
_symmetry.space_group_name_H-M   'P 1'
#
loop_
_entity.id
_entity.type
_entity.pdbx_description
1 polymer ?
#
loop_
_entity_poly.entity_id
_entity_poly.type
_entity_poly.pdbx_seq_one_letter_code
_entity_poly.pdbx_strand_id
1 'polypeptide(L)'
;MEPFAILAPYGVLVCTLCRRACVANEAKTHLASQHAAQVNIGRRRAILAAIAAAPVLYRTQADLDSFPLPTRPIPAIDLLEGPFPDGLGCRTCPYVARQTNPVTRGGNVREKAARSYDLPWDSDVACQRFFSNQGACGWFRVEAPARPAAAPPAAAAAATAAAPDAERGMGIELDRDMEPDVGGTDGFLDIVVAAYSDLQRYTTGAEAEDAEGKNAPSPWLRRVGWARHLGGFDWAWLRRTVSLVASDGWPAVDDDDDDSDGDGDGDGDDSPASRARLVQLAWDSVGRVVRQAQRACTAIDEVGLAVLFEVNRKELGVKPPRPFDSRLEPATTDRYINVWKKAVGYLLRTSAYDPASRPAYRLTLKQRRLLRLFSRRLRDSGGSEGDFDRVDRVCLDLLVALLDHPLLGASYDSVLLSALAALGVRDDGGWLGPEQYTPIYSAVVKVARMLVVRQAQLETDEAADNSADGADGPDETDASDEADEADEVDEARAPGPSLFRAVRAKVRRFMTTTHSEGDPTPMDWVFEARSYRLRIAFTTAAKGLIHWRDHGRTVVYRDITLSMDGLAEMLHALVRAAGRHLDELLFAPGTPSTTGIEPPPPPVPPLDWEALSDDVGEERVGYSFLQHPANGGQLAGGEYWLVRRLRSYPPWRARWFQEPAGPSGPDGTATTFRSAAVKAYLKQVDEFRALLLVGIHLLGGQPARSTELLGLRHYNTMYAGRRNITLQGGMVRLEFLYHKGYLASGQIRLVYRYLPRELGELLVRYL
;
A
#
# COMPACT_ATOMS: atom_id res chain seq x y z
N MET A 1 42.98 -7.46 -9.01
CA MET A 1 41.61 -6.98 -9.31
C MET A 1 40.61 -8.10 -9.56
N GLU A 2 41.03 -9.33 -9.89
CA GLU A 2 40.13 -10.47 -10.09
C GLU A 2 39.10 -10.62 -8.96
N PRO A 3 37.79 -10.76 -9.26
CA PRO A 3 37.21 -11.16 -10.56
C PRO A 3 36.89 -9.99 -11.51
N PHE A 4 37.43 -8.80 -11.32
CA PHE A 4 37.21 -7.69 -12.24
C PHE A 4 38.35 -7.51 -13.25
N ALA A 5 37.96 -7.19 -14.48
CA ALA A 5 38.83 -6.73 -15.55
C ALA A 5 38.32 -5.39 -16.10
N ILE A 6 39.22 -4.54 -16.59
CA ILE A 6 38.85 -3.31 -17.28
C ILE A 6 38.73 -3.65 -18.76
N LEU A 7 37.55 -3.42 -19.33
CA LEU A 7 37.36 -3.52 -20.77
C LEU A 7 37.89 -2.23 -21.40
N ALA A 8 39.17 -2.23 -21.73
CA ALA A 8 39.94 -1.04 -22.10
C ALA A 8 39.30 -0.14 -23.18
N PRO A 9 38.71 -0.66 -24.29
CA PRO A 9 38.09 0.18 -25.31
C PRO A 9 36.92 1.03 -24.79
N TYR A 10 36.30 0.60 -23.69
CA TYR A 10 35.15 1.26 -23.08
C TYR A 10 35.48 1.82 -21.69
N GLY A 11 36.69 1.65 -21.17
CA GLY A 11 37.09 2.12 -19.83
C GLY A 11 36.19 1.65 -18.67
N VAL A 12 35.45 0.56 -18.85
CA VAL A 12 34.42 0.07 -17.91
C VAL A 12 34.90 -1.19 -17.18
N LEU A 13 34.46 -1.34 -15.93
CA LEU A 13 34.77 -2.49 -15.10
C LEU A 13 33.79 -3.65 -15.40
N VAL A 14 34.33 -4.82 -15.75
CA VAL A 14 33.55 -6.03 -16.05
C VAL A 14 33.89 -7.12 -15.04
N CYS A 15 32.87 -7.71 -14.43
CA CYS A 15 33.03 -8.89 -13.58
C CYS A 15 33.13 -10.14 -14.46
N THR A 16 34.24 -10.86 -14.40
CA THR A 16 34.51 -12.05 -15.21
C THR A 16 33.67 -13.25 -14.80
N LEU A 17 33.14 -13.27 -13.56
CA LEU A 17 32.30 -14.37 -13.06
C LEU A 17 30.88 -14.32 -13.63
N CYS A 18 30.26 -13.14 -13.66
CA CYS A 18 28.92 -12.97 -14.23
C CYS A 18 28.92 -12.45 -15.66
N ARG A 19 30.10 -12.07 -16.19
CA ARG A 19 30.30 -11.49 -17.52
C ARG A 19 29.43 -10.25 -17.78
N ARG A 20 29.38 -9.36 -16.80
CA ARG A 20 28.59 -8.11 -16.86
C ARG A 20 29.41 -6.93 -16.36
N ALA A 21 29.17 -5.78 -16.97
CA ALA A 21 29.76 -4.52 -16.55
C ALA A 21 29.07 -3.97 -15.30
N CYS A 22 29.82 -3.21 -14.51
CA CYS A 22 29.31 -2.43 -13.38
C CYS A 22 30.17 -1.18 -13.19
N VAL A 23 29.61 -0.16 -12.54
CA VAL A 23 30.36 1.04 -12.17
C VAL A 23 31.23 0.76 -10.94
N ALA A 24 32.40 1.41 -10.86
CA ALA A 24 33.41 1.08 -9.84
C ALA A 24 32.89 1.15 -8.39
N ASN A 25 32.05 2.14 -8.07
CA ASN A 25 31.53 2.33 -6.71
C ASN A 25 30.51 1.25 -6.31
N GLU A 26 29.95 0.52 -7.27
CA GLU A 26 29.02 -0.57 -7.00
C GLU A 26 29.72 -1.93 -6.86
N ALA A 27 31.03 -2.02 -7.16
CA ALA A 27 31.79 -3.27 -7.06
C ALA A 27 31.68 -3.92 -5.67
N LYS A 28 31.63 -3.10 -4.60
CA LYS A 28 31.45 -3.58 -3.22
C LYS A 28 30.12 -4.31 -3.05
N THR A 29 29.03 -3.66 -3.46
CA THR A 29 27.67 -4.21 -3.37
C THR A 29 27.51 -5.41 -4.30
N HIS A 30 28.13 -5.36 -5.48
CA HIS A 30 28.14 -6.46 -6.45
C HIS A 30 28.81 -7.72 -5.86
N LEU A 31 30.02 -7.60 -5.30
CA LEU A 31 30.71 -8.72 -4.65
C LEU A 31 29.92 -9.28 -3.46
N ALA A 32 29.28 -8.41 -2.67
CA ALA A 32 28.53 -8.82 -1.50
C ALA A 32 27.20 -9.52 -1.83
N SER A 33 26.56 -9.16 -2.94
CA SER A 33 25.24 -9.69 -3.33
C SER A 33 25.32 -10.87 -4.30
N GLN A 34 26.23 -10.83 -5.28
CA GLN A 34 26.32 -11.84 -6.35
C GLN A 34 27.41 -12.87 -6.09
N HIS A 35 28.48 -12.49 -5.38
CA HIS A 35 29.69 -13.30 -5.26
C HIS A 35 30.12 -13.55 -3.82
N ALA A 36 29.14 -13.59 -2.91
CA ALA A 36 29.40 -13.70 -1.49
C ALA A 36 30.15 -15.00 -1.13
N ALA A 37 29.76 -16.10 -1.78
CA ALA A 37 30.34 -17.43 -1.59
C ALA A 37 31.68 -17.62 -2.30
N GLN A 38 31.91 -16.96 -3.45
CA GLN A 38 33.13 -17.15 -4.25
C GLN A 38 34.29 -16.24 -3.81
N VAL A 39 34.00 -15.08 -3.21
CA VAL A 39 35.01 -14.11 -2.78
C VAL A 39 34.88 -13.85 -1.29
N ASN A 40 35.82 -14.35 -0.49
CA ASN A 40 35.83 -14.14 0.96
C ASN A 40 36.05 -12.65 1.34
N ILE A 41 35.69 -12.28 2.58
CA ILE A 41 35.70 -10.88 3.04
C ILE A 41 37.08 -10.23 2.93
N GLY A 42 38.16 -10.95 3.29
CA GLY A 42 39.53 -10.43 3.22
C GLY A 42 39.94 -10.09 1.78
N ARG A 43 39.66 -10.99 0.84
CA ARG A 43 39.95 -10.78 -0.59
C ARG A 43 39.13 -9.63 -1.18
N ARG A 44 37.89 -9.42 -0.73
CA ARG A 44 37.07 -8.26 -1.18
C ARG A 44 37.73 -6.93 -0.88
N ARG A 45 38.34 -6.76 0.30
CA ARG A 45 39.00 -5.51 0.67
C ARG A 45 40.18 -5.19 -0.25
N ALA A 46 41.02 -6.19 -0.56
CA ALA A 46 42.13 -6.04 -1.49
C ALA A 46 41.66 -5.74 -2.92
N ILE A 47 40.59 -6.39 -3.39
CA ILE A 47 39.99 -6.12 -4.71
C ILE A 47 39.50 -4.67 -4.80
N LEU A 48 38.77 -4.19 -3.79
CA LEU A 48 38.23 -2.82 -3.78
C LEU A 48 39.33 -1.76 -3.75
N ALA A 49 40.42 -2.00 -3.00
CA ALA A 49 41.59 -1.11 -3.02
C ALA A 49 42.23 -1.05 -4.42
N ALA A 50 42.36 -2.20 -5.08
CA ALA A 50 42.91 -2.26 -6.45
C ALA A 50 41.99 -1.56 -7.48
N ILE A 51 40.67 -1.69 -7.35
CA ILE A 51 39.70 -0.97 -8.20
C ILE A 51 39.78 0.55 -7.97
N ALA A 52 39.94 0.99 -6.72
CA ALA A 52 40.04 2.41 -6.41
C ALA A 52 41.26 3.08 -7.09
N ALA A 53 42.37 2.35 -7.19
CA ALA A 53 43.61 2.77 -7.87
C ALA A 53 43.59 2.55 -9.39
N ALA A 54 42.58 1.88 -9.93
CA ALA A 54 42.51 1.54 -11.34
C ALA A 54 41.97 2.69 -12.21
N PRO A 55 42.41 2.79 -13.48
CA PRO A 55 41.96 3.82 -14.43
C PRO A 55 40.59 3.47 -15.02
N VAL A 56 39.56 3.34 -14.16
CA VAL A 56 38.17 3.13 -14.57
C VAL A 56 37.51 4.49 -14.82
N LEU A 57 36.93 4.67 -16.00
CA LEU A 57 36.27 5.93 -16.39
C LEU A 57 34.91 6.11 -15.70
N TYR A 58 34.16 5.02 -15.53
CA TYR A 58 32.79 5.05 -15.02
C TYR A 58 32.72 4.54 -13.57
N ARG A 59 32.66 5.47 -12.61
CA ARG A 59 32.66 5.18 -11.18
C ARG A 59 31.27 5.22 -10.57
N THR A 60 30.37 6.03 -11.11
CA THR A 60 28.98 6.21 -10.66
C THR A 60 27.97 5.93 -11.76
N GLN A 61 26.69 5.77 -11.39
CA GLN A 61 25.60 5.62 -12.36
C GLN A 61 25.44 6.86 -13.27
N ALA A 62 25.68 8.07 -12.76
CA ALA A 62 25.57 9.30 -13.53
C ALA A 62 26.60 9.36 -14.66
N ASP A 63 27.78 8.76 -14.46
CA ASP A 63 28.83 8.69 -15.49
C ASP A 63 28.35 7.90 -16.73
N LEU A 64 27.36 7.01 -16.57
CA LEU A 64 26.84 6.19 -17.67
C LEU A 64 25.95 6.96 -18.65
N ASP A 65 25.51 8.17 -18.31
CA ASP A 65 24.68 8.99 -19.20
C ASP A 65 25.41 9.34 -20.52
N SER A 66 26.75 9.38 -20.49
CA SER A 66 27.61 9.57 -21.66
C SER A 66 28.26 8.28 -22.17
N PHE A 67 27.83 7.09 -21.72
CA PHE A 67 28.46 5.83 -22.11
C PHE A 67 28.21 5.51 -23.61
N PRO A 68 29.26 5.25 -24.41
CA PRO A 68 29.13 5.06 -25.86
C PRO A 68 28.67 3.63 -26.21
N LEU A 69 27.36 3.39 -26.19
CA LEU A 69 26.78 2.14 -26.68
C LEU A 69 27.08 1.96 -28.19
N PRO A 70 27.53 0.77 -28.63
CA PRO A 70 27.78 0.50 -30.04
C PRO A 70 26.53 0.71 -30.89
N THR A 71 26.65 1.56 -31.91
CA THR A 71 25.55 1.86 -32.85
C THR A 71 25.63 1.06 -34.15
N ARG A 72 26.76 0.38 -34.40
CA ARG A 72 27.00 -0.52 -35.53
C ARG A 72 27.38 -1.91 -35.01
N PRO A 73 27.18 -2.98 -35.80
CA PRO A 73 27.64 -4.31 -35.45
C PRO A 73 29.15 -4.29 -35.18
N ILE A 74 29.57 -4.92 -34.09
CA ILE A 74 30.97 -5.12 -33.73
C ILE A 74 31.22 -6.60 -33.44
N PRO A 75 32.49 -7.08 -33.47
CA PRO A 75 32.81 -8.41 -32.99
C PRO A 75 32.32 -8.63 -31.55
N ALA A 76 31.92 -9.86 -31.24
CA ALA A 76 31.47 -10.21 -29.89
C ALA A 76 32.58 -9.93 -28.86
N ILE A 77 32.20 -9.34 -27.72
CA ILE A 77 33.10 -9.02 -26.63
C ILE A 77 33.14 -10.22 -25.68
N ASP A 78 34.27 -10.93 -25.65
CA ASP A 78 34.46 -12.17 -24.87
C ASP A 78 34.22 -12.03 -23.37
N LEU A 79 34.49 -10.84 -22.82
CA LEU A 79 34.29 -10.54 -21.40
C LEU A 79 32.80 -10.40 -21.01
N LEU A 80 31.90 -10.27 -21.99
CA LEU A 80 30.47 -10.09 -21.77
C LEU A 80 29.69 -11.39 -22.01
N GLU A 81 28.53 -11.49 -21.37
CA GLU A 81 27.60 -12.60 -21.53
C GLU A 81 27.05 -12.67 -22.97
N GLY A 82 26.90 -13.87 -23.51
CA GLY A 82 26.51 -14.10 -24.91
C GLY A 82 27.71 -14.35 -25.83
N PRO A 83 27.58 -14.10 -27.14
CA PRO A 83 26.46 -13.44 -27.81
C PRO A 83 25.20 -14.29 -27.85
N PHE A 84 24.04 -13.64 -27.76
CA PHE A 84 22.73 -14.29 -27.80
C PHE A 84 22.15 -14.20 -29.21
N PRO A 85 21.74 -15.32 -29.83
CA PRO A 85 21.32 -15.36 -31.23
C PRO A 85 19.87 -14.88 -31.46
N ASP A 86 19.09 -14.68 -30.41
CA ASP A 86 17.64 -14.42 -30.43
C ASP A 86 17.30 -12.91 -30.34
N GLY A 87 18.19 -12.05 -30.80
CA GLY A 87 17.96 -10.60 -30.85
C GLY A 87 17.00 -10.20 -31.98
N LEU A 88 16.31 -9.10 -31.74
CA LEU A 88 15.41 -8.40 -32.65
C LEU A 88 15.98 -7.01 -32.86
N GLY A 89 16.60 -6.79 -34.02
CA GLY A 89 17.20 -5.51 -34.37
C GLY A 89 16.22 -4.64 -35.14
N CYS A 90 16.10 -3.36 -34.80
CA CYS A 90 15.32 -2.43 -35.59
C CYS A 90 16.02 -2.17 -36.94
N ARG A 91 15.26 -2.22 -38.05
CA ARG A 91 15.78 -1.98 -39.41
C ARG A 91 16.17 -0.52 -39.66
N THR A 92 15.64 0.43 -38.89
CA THR A 92 15.81 1.87 -39.11
C THR A 92 16.72 2.55 -38.10
N CYS A 93 16.98 1.94 -36.95
CA CYS A 93 17.85 2.52 -35.92
C CYS A 93 18.65 1.42 -35.20
N PRO A 94 19.69 1.78 -34.43
CA PRO A 94 20.55 0.80 -33.74
C PRO A 94 19.88 0.00 -32.61
N TYR A 95 18.58 0.19 -32.36
CA TYR A 95 17.88 -0.44 -31.25
C TYR A 95 17.81 -1.96 -31.41
N VAL A 96 18.15 -2.68 -30.34
CA VAL A 96 18.03 -4.14 -30.26
C VAL A 96 17.25 -4.51 -29.01
N ALA A 97 16.38 -5.51 -29.13
CA ALA A 97 15.69 -6.15 -28.00
C ALA A 97 15.78 -7.67 -28.15
N ARG A 98 15.55 -8.44 -27.07
CA ARG A 98 15.42 -9.91 -27.14
C ARG A 98 13.98 -10.40 -26.96
N GLN A 99 13.07 -9.48 -26.68
CA GLN A 99 11.64 -9.76 -26.53
C GLN A 99 10.89 -8.62 -27.19
N THR A 100 9.98 -8.94 -28.11
CA THR A 100 8.93 -7.98 -28.46
C THR A 100 8.02 -7.86 -27.24
N ASN A 101 7.69 -6.63 -26.86
CA ASN A 101 6.49 -6.39 -26.07
C ASN A 101 5.46 -5.82 -27.04
N PRO A 102 4.80 -6.66 -27.88
CA PRO A 102 3.84 -6.16 -28.83
C PRO A 102 2.62 -5.71 -28.04
N VAL A 103 2.61 -4.42 -27.73
CA VAL A 103 1.44 -3.65 -27.32
C VAL A 103 0.98 -3.89 -25.87
N THR A 104 0.66 -2.78 -25.22
CA THR A 104 0.21 -2.55 -23.84
C THR A 104 -0.44 -3.73 -23.09
N ARG A 105 -0.15 -3.80 -21.78
CA ARG A 105 -0.66 -4.80 -20.82
C ARG A 105 -2.19 -5.00 -20.95
N GLY A 106 -2.62 -6.26 -21.17
CA GLY A 106 -4.03 -6.70 -21.06
C GLY A 106 -4.68 -7.13 -22.37
N GLY A 107 -5.46 -8.22 -22.37
CA GLY A 107 -6.22 -8.75 -23.53
C GLY A 107 -5.94 -10.24 -23.84
N ASN A 108 -6.77 -10.85 -24.70
CA ASN A 108 -6.72 -12.28 -25.03
C ASN A 108 -5.42 -12.67 -25.75
N VAL A 109 -4.58 -13.47 -25.08
CA VAL A 109 -3.25 -13.87 -25.57
C VAL A 109 -3.33 -14.63 -26.90
N ARG A 110 -4.38 -15.44 -27.12
CA ARG A 110 -4.53 -16.24 -28.35
C ARG A 110 -4.84 -15.37 -29.57
N GLU A 111 -5.77 -14.43 -29.45
CA GLU A 111 -6.09 -13.48 -30.54
C GLU A 111 -4.91 -12.56 -30.86
N LYS A 112 -4.18 -12.11 -29.82
CA LYS A 112 -3.01 -11.26 -30.00
C LYS A 112 -1.85 -11.99 -30.69
N ALA A 113 -1.62 -13.26 -30.34
CA ALA A 113 -0.63 -14.10 -31.00
C ALA A 113 -0.96 -14.37 -32.48
N ALA A 114 -2.24 -14.31 -32.86
CA ALA A 114 -2.67 -14.48 -34.25
C ALA A 114 -2.53 -13.20 -35.11
N ARG A 115 -2.34 -12.02 -34.50
CA ARG A 115 -2.17 -10.76 -35.24
C ARG A 115 -0.72 -10.63 -35.73
N SER A 116 -0.55 -10.71 -37.04
CA SER A 116 0.68 -10.32 -37.73
C SER A 116 0.83 -8.80 -37.67
N TYR A 117 1.82 -8.33 -36.93
CA TYR A 117 2.23 -6.92 -36.97
C TYR A 117 3.42 -6.80 -37.93
N ASP A 118 3.32 -5.93 -38.93
CA ASP A 118 4.46 -5.56 -39.78
C ASP A 118 5.40 -4.66 -38.97
N LEU A 119 6.19 -5.29 -38.10
CA LEU A 119 7.17 -4.61 -37.28
C LEU A 119 8.51 -4.57 -38.02
N PRO A 120 9.28 -3.47 -37.90
CA PRO A 120 10.54 -3.29 -38.60
C PRO A 120 11.70 -4.08 -37.95
N TRP A 121 11.49 -5.34 -37.56
CA TRP A 121 12.52 -6.16 -36.93
C TRP A 121 13.27 -7.02 -37.95
N ASP A 122 14.59 -7.05 -37.82
CA ASP A 122 15.40 -8.19 -38.25
C ASP A 122 15.41 -9.21 -37.11
N SER A 123 15.00 -10.44 -37.39
CA SER A 123 15.09 -11.57 -36.46
C SER A 123 16.50 -12.17 -36.44
N ASP A 124 16.77 -12.99 -35.43
CA ASP A 124 18.00 -13.78 -35.29
C ASP A 124 19.29 -12.93 -35.23
N VAL A 125 19.17 -11.74 -34.64
CA VAL A 125 20.29 -10.83 -34.47
C VAL A 125 21.14 -11.27 -33.29
N ALA A 126 22.39 -11.63 -33.56
CA ALA A 126 23.36 -11.85 -32.50
C ALA A 126 23.56 -10.55 -31.69
N CYS A 127 23.39 -10.59 -30.37
CA CYS A 127 23.44 -9.40 -29.53
C CYS A 127 24.08 -9.64 -28.16
N GLN A 128 24.59 -8.58 -27.56
CA GLN A 128 25.16 -8.53 -26.20
C GLN A 128 24.70 -7.25 -25.49
N ARG A 129 24.99 -7.15 -24.20
CA ARG A 129 24.80 -5.92 -23.41
C ARG A 129 25.89 -5.79 -22.36
N PHE A 130 26.19 -4.56 -21.97
CA PHE A 130 27.15 -4.28 -20.90
C PHE A 130 26.50 -4.46 -19.53
N PHE A 131 25.36 -3.80 -19.28
CA PHE A 131 24.72 -3.71 -17.98
C PHE A 131 23.34 -4.38 -17.97
N SER A 132 22.93 -4.95 -16.83
CA SER A 132 21.63 -5.62 -16.71
C SER A 132 20.47 -4.69 -16.36
N ASN A 133 20.64 -3.88 -15.31
CA ASN A 133 19.57 -3.11 -14.67
C ASN A 133 19.97 -1.64 -14.37
N GLN A 134 21.03 -1.15 -15.01
CA GLN A 134 21.66 0.16 -14.75
C GLN A 134 21.43 1.12 -15.93
N GLY A 135 21.98 2.34 -15.84
CA GLY A 135 22.17 3.19 -17.03
C GLY A 135 22.90 2.42 -18.14
N ALA A 136 22.63 2.75 -19.41
CA ALA A 136 23.21 2.07 -20.57
C ALA A 136 22.98 0.54 -20.65
N CYS A 137 21.88 0.01 -20.09
CA CYS A 137 21.52 -1.42 -20.15
C CYS A 137 21.02 -1.94 -21.52
N GLY A 138 21.09 -1.09 -22.56
CA GLY A 138 20.65 -1.42 -23.91
C GLY A 138 21.42 -2.61 -24.50
N TRP A 139 20.72 -3.41 -25.31
CA TRP A 139 21.36 -4.43 -26.14
C TRP A 139 21.98 -3.77 -27.37
N PHE A 140 23.12 -4.30 -27.83
CA PHE A 140 23.76 -3.91 -29.08
C PHE A 140 24.00 -5.13 -29.96
N ARG A 141 23.98 -4.91 -31.27
CA ARG A 141 24.19 -5.96 -32.29
C ARG A 141 25.67 -6.33 -32.34
N VAL A 142 25.96 -7.62 -32.43
CA VAL A 142 27.30 -8.15 -32.72
C VAL A 142 27.34 -8.83 -34.08
N GLU A 143 28.53 -8.93 -34.65
CA GLU A 143 28.76 -9.68 -35.88
C GLU A 143 28.42 -11.16 -35.67
N ALA A 144 27.68 -11.76 -36.60
CA ALA A 144 27.29 -13.16 -36.52
C ALA A 144 28.55 -14.06 -36.57
N PRO A 145 28.69 -15.05 -35.69
CA PRO A 145 29.80 -15.99 -35.78
C PRO A 145 29.72 -16.74 -37.12
N ALA A 146 30.86 -16.87 -37.81
CA ALA A 146 30.97 -17.56 -39.10
C ALA A 146 30.34 -18.96 -38.99
N ARG A 147 29.17 -19.13 -39.61
CA ARG A 147 28.38 -20.36 -39.55
C ARG A 147 29.14 -21.49 -40.28
N PRO A 148 29.44 -22.62 -39.63
CA PRO A 148 29.91 -23.81 -40.34
C PRO A 148 28.84 -24.26 -41.33
N ALA A 149 29.24 -24.58 -42.56
CA ALA A 149 28.36 -24.95 -43.66
C ALA A 149 27.38 -26.05 -43.23
N ALA A 150 26.08 -25.71 -43.19
CA ALA A 150 25.02 -26.64 -42.84
C ALA A 150 24.52 -27.36 -44.11
N ALA A 151 24.44 -28.68 -44.01
CA ALA A 151 23.93 -29.62 -45.02
C ALA A 151 22.47 -29.32 -45.43
N PRO A 152 22.05 -29.73 -46.65
CA PRO A 152 20.84 -29.24 -47.30
C PRO A 152 19.54 -29.77 -46.67
N PRO A 153 18.42 -29.05 -46.85
CA PRO A 153 17.21 -29.22 -46.07
C PRO A 153 16.37 -30.41 -46.54
N ALA A 154 15.95 -31.24 -45.59
CA ALA A 154 14.98 -32.30 -45.82
C ALA A 154 13.58 -31.72 -45.99
N ALA A 155 12.99 -31.97 -47.15
CA ALA A 155 11.61 -31.67 -47.48
C ALA A 155 10.64 -32.42 -46.55
N ALA A 156 9.81 -31.68 -45.81
CA ALA A 156 8.65 -32.21 -45.13
C ALA A 156 7.41 -31.53 -45.72
N ALA A 157 6.56 -32.36 -46.32
CA ALA A 157 5.47 -32.00 -47.19
C ALA A 157 4.39 -31.17 -46.49
N ALA A 158 3.95 -30.13 -47.19
CA ALA A 158 2.78 -29.33 -46.88
C ALA A 158 1.51 -30.20 -47.03
N ALA A 159 0.89 -30.54 -45.92
CA ALA A 159 -0.47 -31.06 -45.89
C ALA A 159 -1.44 -29.88 -45.85
N THR A 160 -1.90 -29.48 -47.04
CA THR A 160 -3.02 -28.56 -47.25
C THR A 160 -4.32 -29.24 -46.85
N ALA A 161 -4.88 -28.86 -45.69
CA ALA A 161 -6.27 -29.17 -45.34
C ALA A 161 -7.12 -27.93 -45.65
N ALA A 162 -7.90 -28.02 -46.73
CA ALA A 162 -8.84 -27.01 -47.16
C ALA A 162 -9.97 -26.85 -46.12
N ALA A 163 -10.10 -25.64 -45.58
CA ALA A 163 -11.27 -25.22 -44.82
C ALA A 163 -12.35 -24.74 -45.80
N PRO A 164 -13.63 -25.12 -45.61
CA PRO A 164 -14.69 -24.82 -46.56
C PRO A 164 -15.14 -23.37 -46.45
N ASP A 165 -15.28 -22.77 -47.63
CA ASP A 165 -15.96 -21.50 -47.87
C ASP A 165 -17.46 -21.57 -47.54
N ALA A 166 -18.01 -20.36 -47.39
CA ALA A 166 -19.42 -19.97 -47.51
C ALA A 166 -20.19 -19.69 -46.20
N GLU A 167 -20.06 -18.42 -45.79
CA GLU A 167 -21.19 -17.48 -45.71
C GLU A 167 -22.52 -17.98 -45.12
N ARG A 168 -22.80 -17.53 -43.90
CA ARG A 168 -24.14 -17.08 -43.53
C ARG A 168 -24.00 -15.84 -42.66
N GLY A 169 -24.02 -14.69 -43.33
CA GLY A 169 -24.16 -13.38 -42.71
C GLY A 169 -25.44 -13.35 -41.90
N MET A 170 -25.31 -13.16 -40.60
CA MET A 170 -26.42 -12.72 -39.75
C MET A 170 -26.19 -11.22 -39.57
N GLY A 171 -26.85 -10.45 -40.44
CA GLY A 171 -26.87 -8.99 -40.37
C GLY A 171 -27.56 -8.57 -39.08
N ILE A 172 -26.82 -7.89 -38.21
CA ILE A 172 -27.39 -7.09 -37.14
C ILE A 172 -27.30 -5.66 -37.66
N GLU A 173 -28.43 -5.15 -38.14
CA GLU A 173 -28.60 -3.74 -38.48
C GLU A 173 -28.31 -2.90 -37.23
N LEU A 174 -27.26 -2.10 -37.31
CA LEU A 174 -26.91 -1.10 -36.32
C LEU A 174 -27.85 0.07 -36.53
N ASP A 175 -28.87 0.19 -35.67
CA ASP A 175 -29.67 1.42 -35.55
C ASP A 175 -28.73 2.59 -35.27
N ARG A 176 -28.55 3.43 -36.30
CA ARG A 176 -27.80 4.68 -36.25
C ARG A 176 -28.78 5.81 -35.98
N ASP A 177 -29.31 5.95 -34.77
CA ASP A 177 -30.08 7.13 -34.39
C ASP A 177 -30.10 7.30 -32.87
N MET A 178 -28.96 7.71 -32.30
CA MET A 178 -28.96 8.44 -31.02
C MET A 178 -27.64 9.20 -30.85
N GLU A 179 -27.56 10.40 -31.42
CA GLU A 179 -26.54 11.39 -31.06
C GLU A 179 -26.95 12.03 -29.72
N PRO A 180 -26.19 11.84 -28.63
CA PRO A 180 -26.43 12.59 -27.40
C PRO A 180 -25.87 14.00 -27.56
N ASP A 181 -26.77 14.98 -27.45
CA ASP A 181 -26.51 16.41 -27.41
C ASP A 181 -25.47 16.75 -26.31
N VAL A 182 -24.26 17.12 -26.74
CA VAL A 182 -23.13 17.45 -25.86
C VAL A 182 -23.22 18.92 -25.45
N GLY A 183 -24.21 19.24 -24.62
CA GLY A 183 -24.39 20.56 -24.03
C GLY A 183 -23.80 20.64 -22.62
N GLY A 184 -22.68 21.35 -22.46
CA GLY A 184 -22.24 21.93 -21.19
C GLY A 184 -21.29 21.07 -20.33
N THR A 185 -20.14 21.65 -20.00
CA THR A 185 -19.01 21.04 -19.25
C THR A 185 -19.31 20.63 -17.79
N ASP A 186 -20.53 20.79 -17.29
CA ASP A 186 -20.88 20.43 -15.90
C ASP A 186 -21.11 18.93 -15.69
N GLY A 187 -21.42 18.16 -16.73
CA GLY A 187 -21.72 16.72 -16.59
C GLY A 187 -20.51 15.82 -16.29
N PHE A 188 -19.28 16.28 -16.56
CA PHE A 188 -18.10 15.42 -16.42
C PHE A 188 -17.81 15.06 -14.95
N LEU A 189 -18.01 16.00 -14.02
CA LEU A 189 -17.77 15.74 -12.60
C LEU A 189 -18.77 14.70 -12.06
N ASP A 190 -20.03 14.79 -12.48
CA ASP A 190 -21.08 13.84 -12.09
C ASP A 190 -20.80 12.44 -12.65
N ILE A 191 -20.28 12.32 -13.88
CA ILE A 191 -19.84 11.04 -14.45
C ILE A 191 -18.71 10.42 -13.63
N VAL A 192 -17.72 11.22 -13.21
CA VAL A 192 -16.61 10.73 -12.38
C VAL A 192 -17.10 10.28 -11.00
N VAL A 193 -18.02 11.02 -10.38
CA VAL A 193 -18.63 10.66 -9.08
C VAL A 193 -19.51 9.41 -9.19
N ALA A 194 -20.31 9.28 -10.26
CA ALA A 194 -21.12 8.09 -10.53
C ALA A 194 -20.23 6.86 -10.77
N ALA A 195 -19.20 6.98 -11.60
CA ALA A 195 -18.26 5.90 -11.87
C ALA A 195 -17.47 5.48 -10.61
N TYR A 196 -17.15 6.42 -9.71
CA TYR A 196 -16.56 6.10 -8.41
C TYR A 196 -17.54 5.33 -7.51
N SER A 197 -18.82 5.67 -7.55
CA SER A 197 -19.88 4.96 -6.81
C SER A 197 -20.12 3.55 -7.37
N ASP A 198 -20.08 3.38 -8.69
CA ASP A 198 -20.20 2.07 -9.35
C ASP A 198 -18.93 1.21 -9.20
N LEU A 199 -17.76 1.83 -8.96
CA LEU A 199 -16.53 1.13 -8.57
C LEU A 199 -16.74 0.27 -7.32
N GLN A 200 -17.57 0.71 -6.37
CA GLN A 200 -17.87 -0.07 -5.16
C GLN A 200 -18.78 -1.27 -5.45
N ARG A 201 -19.68 -1.19 -6.45
CA ARG A 201 -20.67 -2.24 -6.72
C ARG A 201 -20.15 -3.37 -7.61
N TYR A 202 -19.24 -3.08 -8.55
CA TYR A 202 -18.90 -4.04 -9.63
C TYR A 202 -17.64 -4.87 -9.44
N THR A 203 -16.87 -4.70 -8.36
CA THR A 203 -15.69 -5.56 -8.14
C THR A 203 -16.07 -7.02 -7.83
N THR A 204 -17.32 -7.30 -7.48
CA THR A 204 -17.78 -8.61 -6.98
C THR A 204 -18.42 -9.48 -8.06
N GLY A 205 -17.70 -9.84 -9.13
CA GLY A 205 -18.25 -10.66 -10.21
C GLY A 205 -17.24 -11.59 -10.89
N ALA A 206 -16.98 -12.79 -10.33
CA ALA A 206 -16.37 -13.90 -11.07
C ALA A 206 -16.51 -15.28 -10.37
N GLU A 207 -17.07 -16.21 -11.14
CA GLU A 207 -16.76 -17.64 -11.27
C GLU A 207 -17.07 -18.60 -10.08
N ALA A 208 -18.22 -19.26 -10.21
CA ALA A 208 -18.54 -20.53 -9.57
C ALA A 208 -17.95 -21.69 -10.39
N GLU A 209 -17.18 -22.55 -9.75
CA GLU A 209 -16.91 -23.90 -10.27
C GLU A 209 -17.90 -24.86 -9.60
N ASP A 210 -18.63 -25.62 -10.42
CA ASP A 210 -19.26 -26.86 -10.00
C ASP A 210 -18.18 -27.87 -9.60
N ALA A 211 -18.46 -28.70 -8.59
CA ALA A 211 -17.55 -29.66 -7.98
C ALA A 211 -16.99 -30.74 -8.94
N GLU A 212 -17.35 -30.73 -10.23
CA GLU A 212 -17.03 -31.79 -11.20
C GLU A 212 -15.89 -31.44 -12.19
N GLY A 213 -15.11 -30.40 -11.92
CA GLY A 213 -13.73 -30.27 -12.45
C GLY A 213 -13.60 -30.14 -13.98
N LYS A 214 -14.65 -29.72 -14.70
CA LYS A 214 -14.62 -29.55 -16.17
C LYS A 214 -14.26 -28.14 -16.65
N ASN A 215 -14.29 -27.13 -15.79
CA ASN A 215 -13.90 -25.76 -16.13
C ASN A 215 -12.47 -25.45 -15.67
N ALA A 216 -11.84 -24.44 -16.27
CA ALA A 216 -10.46 -24.06 -15.98
C ALA A 216 -10.29 -23.79 -14.47
N PRO A 217 -9.59 -24.65 -13.72
CA PRO A 217 -9.67 -24.66 -12.28
C PRO A 217 -8.96 -23.45 -11.70
N SER A 218 -9.65 -22.70 -10.85
CA SER A 218 -9.08 -21.52 -10.20
C SER A 218 -7.85 -21.94 -9.40
N PRO A 219 -6.62 -21.51 -9.78
CA PRO A 219 -5.42 -21.90 -9.05
C PRO A 219 -5.44 -21.41 -7.60
N TRP A 220 -6.24 -20.38 -7.33
CA TRP A 220 -6.56 -19.89 -5.99
C TRP A 220 -7.40 -20.89 -5.22
N LEU A 221 -8.58 -21.27 -5.73
CA LEU A 221 -9.47 -22.20 -5.06
C LEU A 221 -8.84 -23.56 -4.82
N ARG A 222 -8.02 -24.03 -5.76
CA ARG A 222 -7.24 -25.25 -5.57
C ARG A 222 -6.21 -25.11 -4.43
N ARG A 223 -5.57 -23.95 -4.28
CA ARG A 223 -4.58 -23.71 -3.21
C ARG A 223 -5.21 -23.61 -1.83
N VAL A 224 -6.33 -22.88 -1.73
CA VAL A 224 -7.00 -22.67 -0.45
C VAL A 224 -7.89 -23.86 -0.09
N GLY A 225 -8.54 -24.51 -1.05
CA GLY A 225 -9.35 -25.70 -0.83
C GLY A 225 -10.72 -25.43 -0.19
N TRP A 226 -11.23 -24.19 -0.25
CA TRP A 226 -12.51 -23.81 0.35
C TRP A 226 -13.69 -24.63 -0.16
N ALA A 227 -13.78 -24.82 -1.48
CA ALA A 227 -14.85 -25.63 -2.09
C ALA A 227 -14.89 -27.06 -1.56
N ARG A 228 -13.72 -27.64 -1.25
CA ARG A 228 -13.62 -28.98 -0.66
C ARG A 228 -13.98 -28.98 0.83
N HIS A 229 -13.51 -27.98 1.58
CA HIS A 229 -13.73 -27.88 3.03
C HIS A 229 -15.19 -27.57 3.40
N LEU A 230 -15.82 -26.67 2.63
CA LEU A 230 -17.19 -26.21 2.86
C LEU A 230 -18.20 -26.88 1.92
N GLY A 231 -17.77 -27.92 1.19
CA GLY A 231 -18.64 -28.67 0.30
C GLY A 231 -19.79 -29.31 1.05
N GLY A 232 -20.99 -29.26 0.47
CA GLY A 232 -22.23 -29.80 1.06
C GLY A 232 -23.01 -28.82 1.95
N PHE A 233 -22.43 -27.68 2.32
CA PHE A 233 -23.15 -26.64 3.06
C PHE A 233 -23.82 -25.64 2.11
N ASP A 234 -25.02 -25.18 2.48
CA ASP A 234 -25.70 -24.09 1.79
C ASP A 234 -24.90 -22.78 1.94
N TRP A 235 -24.68 -22.08 0.83
CA TRP A 235 -23.86 -20.87 0.81
C TRP A 235 -24.53 -19.72 1.56
N ALA A 236 -25.87 -19.64 1.57
CA ALA A 236 -26.58 -18.63 2.34
C ALA A 236 -26.45 -18.89 3.84
N TRP A 237 -26.52 -20.16 4.26
CA TRP A 237 -26.19 -20.56 5.63
C TRP A 237 -24.76 -20.19 6.01
N LEU A 238 -23.75 -20.53 5.19
CA LEU A 238 -22.35 -20.16 5.45
C LEU A 238 -22.20 -18.65 5.62
N ARG A 239 -22.84 -17.83 4.79
CA ARG A 239 -22.81 -16.37 4.94
C ARG A 239 -23.43 -15.89 6.25
N ARG A 240 -24.53 -16.51 6.69
CA ARG A 240 -25.14 -16.19 7.99
C ARG A 240 -24.17 -16.48 9.14
N THR A 241 -23.39 -17.57 9.08
CA THR A 241 -22.41 -17.90 10.14
C THR A 241 -21.35 -16.79 10.36
N VAL A 242 -20.98 -16.06 9.31
CA VAL A 242 -20.02 -14.94 9.36
C VAL A 242 -20.68 -13.55 9.27
N SER A 243 -22.00 -13.47 9.41
CA SER A 243 -22.73 -12.18 9.37
C SER A 243 -22.42 -11.33 10.60
N LEU A 244 -22.35 -10.01 10.43
CA LEU A 244 -22.26 -9.04 11.54
C LEU A 244 -23.65 -8.55 12.01
N VAL A 245 -24.66 -9.40 11.84
CA VAL A 245 -25.99 -9.20 12.42
C VAL A 245 -26.17 -10.24 13.52
N ALA A 246 -26.39 -9.78 14.74
CA ALA A 246 -26.84 -10.64 15.83
C ALA A 246 -28.27 -11.07 15.47
N SER A 247 -28.45 -12.34 15.13
CA SER A 247 -29.72 -12.87 14.65
C SER A 247 -30.13 -14.07 15.49
N ASP A 248 -31.43 -14.22 15.66
CA ASP A 248 -32.06 -15.37 16.29
C ASP A 248 -32.01 -16.61 15.36
N GLY A 249 -32.13 -17.81 15.91
CA GLY A 249 -32.26 -19.07 15.15
C GLY A 249 -31.01 -19.97 15.07
N TRP A 250 -29.97 -19.68 15.86
CA TRP A 250 -28.84 -20.60 16.05
C TRP A 250 -29.16 -21.60 17.16
N PRO A 251 -28.70 -22.87 17.10
CA PRO A 251 -28.94 -23.85 18.16
C PRO A 251 -28.30 -23.44 19.50
N ALA A 252 -28.77 -24.07 20.59
CA ALA A 252 -28.17 -23.93 21.91
C ALA A 252 -26.71 -24.39 21.86
N VAL A 253 -25.82 -23.74 22.61
CA VAL A 253 -24.47 -24.28 22.78
C VAL A 253 -24.60 -25.45 23.74
N ASP A 254 -24.35 -26.68 23.28
CA ASP A 254 -24.28 -27.85 24.16
C ASP A 254 -23.19 -27.61 25.22
N ASP A 255 -23.63 -27.28 26.44
CA ASP A 255 -22.77 -27.20 27.62
C ASP A 255 -22.62 -28.60 28.29
N ASP A 256 -23.29 -29.62 27.75
CA ASP A 256 -23.33 -31.01 28.24
C ASP A 256 -22.05 -31.81 27.90
N ASP A 257 -20.93 -31.47 28.54
CA ASP A 257 -19.90 -32.46 28.91
C ASP A 257 -19.61 -32.25 30.39
N ASP A 258 -20.38 -32.98 31.20
CA ASP A 258 -20.41 -32.99 32.65
C ASP A 258 -19.15 -33.69 33.20
N ASP A 259 -18.13 -32.92 33.57
CA ASP A 259 -16.97 -33.35 34.36
C ASP A 259 -16.77 -32.41 35.57
N SER A 260 -17.87 -31.89 36.15
CA SER A 260 -17.82 -31.09 37.38
C SER A 260 -18.85 -31.58 38.37
N ASP A 261 -18.38 -32.38 39.33
CA ASP A 261 -19.06 -32.63 40.59
C ASP A 261 -19.49 -31.29 41.24
N GLY A 262 -20.78 -31.12 41.50
CA GLY A 262 -21.29 -30.20 42.51
C GLY A 262 -21.71 -28.80 42.04
N ASP A 263 -23.03 -28.58 42.12
CA ASP A 263 -23.70 -27.36 42.53
C ASP A 263 -23.50 -26.10 41.68
N GLY A 264 -24.27 -26.04 40.59
CA GLY A 264 -24.44 -24.83 39.80
C GLY A 264 -25.52 -24.95 38.75
N ASP A 265 -26.76 -25.26 39.16
CA ASP A 265 -27.98 -25.14 38.35
C ASP A 265 -28.24 -23.65 38.04
N GLY A 266 -27.39 -23.07 37.21
CA GLY A 266 -27.63 -21.76 36.62
C GLY A 266 -28.58 -21.95 35.44
N ASP A 267 -29.89 -21.86 35.69
CA ASP A 267 -30.95 -21.67 34.69
C ASP A 267 -30.68 -20.38 33.89
N GLY A 268 -29.68 -20.41 33.01
CA GLY A 268 -29.39 -19.33 32.09
C GLY A 268 -30.48 -19.27 31.03
N ASP A 269 -31.06 -18.09 30.80
CA ASP A 269 -31.99 -17.88 29.69
C ASP A 269 -31.28 -18.20 28.35
N ASP A 270 -31.59 -19.36 27.76
CA ASP A 270 -31.09 -19.79 26.44
C ASP A 270 -32.07 -19.46 25.30
N SER A 271 -32.92 -18.44 25.51
CA SER A 271 -33.79 -17.93 24.46
C SER A 271 -32.99 -17.49 23.22
N PRO A 272 -33.60 -17.51 22.01
CA PRO A 272 -32.96 -16.96 20.80
C PRO A 272 -32.39 -15.55 21.01
N ALA A 273 -33.13 -14.68 21.72
CA ALA A 273 -32.72 -13.32 22.04
C ALA A 273 -31.46 -13.28 22.92
N SER A 274 -31.36 -14.16 23.91
CA SER A 274 -30.17 -14.26 24.77
C SER A 274 -28.94 -14.76 24.02
N ARG A 275 -29.10 -15.65 23.03
CA ARG A 275 -28.01 -16.06 22.12
C ARG A 275 -27.56 -14.93 21.20
N ALA A 276 -28.49 -14.16 20.63
CA ALA A 276 -28.16 -12.96 19.85
C ALA A 276 -27.42 -11.92 20.70
N ARG A 277 -27.86 -11.71 21.95
CA ARG A 277 -27.19 -10.83 22.93
C ARG A 277 -25.77 -11.31 23.26
N LEU A 278 -25.56 -12.61 23.46
CA LEU A 278 -24.24 -13.18 23.74
C LEU A 278 -23.25 -12.89 22.60
N VAL A 279 -23.67 -13.09 21.34
CA VAL A 279 -22.84 -12.78 20.16
C VAL A 279 -22.51 -11.28 20.10
N GLN A 280 -23.46 -10.40 20.41
CA GLN A 280 -23.24 -8.96 20.44
C GLN A 280 -22.22 -8.57 21.52
N LEU A 281 -22.37 -9.08 22.74
CA LEU A 281 -21.42 -8.82 23.84
C LEU A 281 -20.02 -9.35 23.50
N ALA A 282 -19.93 -10.53 22.88
CA ALA A 282 -18.67 -11.09 22.40
C ALA A 282 -17.99 -10.16 21.37
N TRP A 283 -18.77 -9.61 20.43
CA TRP A 283 -18.26 -8.65 19.46
C TRP A 283 -17.78 -7.35 20.10
N ASP A 284 -18.46 -6.86 21.13
CA ASP A 284 -18.05 -5.66 21.84
C ASP A 284 -16.74 -5.88 22.60
N SER A 285 -16.58 -7.05 23.23
CA SER A 285 -15.32 -7.48 23.84
C SER A 285 -14.18 -7.57 22.83
N VAL A 286 -14.38 -8.22 21.68
CA VAL A 286 -13.37 -8.26 20.59
C VAL A 286 -12.97 -6.83 20.17
N GLY A 287 -13.92 -5.92 20.07
CA GLY A 287 -13.66 -4.53 19.73
C GLY A 287 -12.79 -3.81 20.76
N ARG A 288 -13.07 -3.99 22.06
CA ARG A 288 -12.27 -3.41 23.15
C ARG A 288 -10.87 -4.01 23.20
N VAL A 289 -10.75 -5.34 23.19
CA VAL A 289 -9.48 -6.07 23.24
C VAL A 289 -8.53 -5.64 22.12
N VAL A 290 -9.01 -5.57 20.88
CA VAL A 290 -8.17 -5.18 19.74
C VAL A 290 -7.70 -3.72 19.86
N ARG A 291 -8.56 -2.81 20.34
CA ARG A 291 -8.18 -1.40 20.55
C ARG A 291 -7.20 -1.24 21.71
N GLN A 292 -7.38 -1.97 22.80
CA GLN A 292 -6.41 -2.01 23.91
C GLN A 292 -5.06 -2.55 23.41
N ALA A 293 -5.07 -3.62 22.63
CA ALA A 293 -3.86 -4.19 22.06
C ALA A 293 -3.15 -3.25 21.06
N GLN A 294 -3.93 -2.50 20.27
CA GLN A 294 -3.40 -1.46 19.39
C GLN A 294 -2.71 -0.35 20.19
N ARG A 295 -3.34 0.15 21.27
CA ARG A 295 -2.81 1.18 22.16
C ARG A 295 -1.50 0.75 22.82
N ALA A 296 -1.45 -0.48 23.34
CA ALA A 296 -0.23 -1.06 23.89
C ALA A 296 0.92 -1.01 22.87
N CYS A 297 0.69 -1.46 21.63
CA CYS A 297 1.72 -1.41 20.59
C CYS A 297 2.12 0.02 20.14
N THR A 298 1.30 1.04 20.39
CA THR A 298 1.66 2.44 20.11
C THR A 298 2.46 3.10 21.22
N ALA A 299 2.39 2.60 22.45
CA ALA A 299 3.19 3.06 23.57
C ALA A 299 4.62 2.50 23.47
N ILE A 300 5.42 3.08 22.55
CA ILE A 300 6.78 2.62 22.25
C ILE A 300 7.67 2.62 23.50
N ASP A 301 7.46 3.58 24.40
CA ASP A 301 8.22 3.73 25.64
C ASP A 301 7.92 2.61 26.65
N GLU A 302 6.72 2.01 26.59
CA GLU A 302 6.33 0.88 27.46
C GLU A 302 6.73 -0.47 26.84
N VAL A 303 6.40 -0.69 25.56
CA VAL A 303 6.60 -1.99 24.88
C VAL A 303 8.06 -2.18 24.46
N GLY A 304 8.75 -1.09 24.11
CA GLY A 304 10.13 -1.12 23.64
C GLY A 304 10.29 -1.57 22.19
N LEU A 305 11.26 -0.97 21.50
CA LEU A 305 11.51 -1.20 20.07
C LEU A 305 11.88 -2.67 19.76
N ALA A 306 12.60 -3.34 20.66
CA ALA A 306 13.01 -4.73 20.49
C ALA A 306 11.81 -5.69 20.39
N VAL A 307 10.77 -5.46 21.19
CA VAL A 307 9.52 -6.23 21.16
C VAL A 307 8.79 -6.01 19.83
N LEU A 308 8.72 -4.76 19.36
CA LEU A 308 8.11 -4.44 18.07
C LEU A 308 8.86 -5.09 16.89
N PHE A 309 10.18 -5.22 16.95
CA PHE A 309 10.93 -5.99 15.95
C PHE A 309 10.63 -7.50 16.05
N GLU A 310 10.54 -8.04 17.26
CA GLU A 310 10.30 -9.47 17.45
C GLU A 310 8.89 -9.87 16.99
N VAL A 311 7.85 -9.12 17.36
CA VAL A 311 6.48 -9.43 16.93
C VAL A 311 6.27 -9.23 15.42
N ASN A 312 7.11 -8.41 14.77
CA ASN A 312 7.06 -8.26 13.32
C ASN A 312 7.73 -9.40 12.55
N ARG A 313 8.31 -10.38 13.24
CA ARG A 313 8.93 -11.55 12.62
C ARG A 313 7.93 -12.32 11.76
N LYS A 314 8.44 -12.89 10.67
CA LYS A 314 7.69 -13.76 9.75
C LYS A 314 8.40 -15.09 9.61
N GLU A 315 9.73 -15.09 9.51
CA GLU A 315 10.56 -16.28 9.36
C GLU A 315 11.51 -16.39 10.55
N LEU A 316 11.70 -17.61 11.07
CA LEU A 316 12.68 -17.89 12.11
C LEU A 316 14.09 -17.57 11.58
N GLY A 317 14.93 -16.97 12.43
CA GLY A 317 16.29 -16.55 12.06
C GLY A 317 16.40 -15.24 11.25
N VAL A 318 15.33 -14.80 10.58
CA VAL A 318 15.34 -13.56 9.78
C VAL A 318 14.82 -12.38 10.61
N LYS A 319 15.71 -11.45 11.00
CA LYS A 319 15.28 -10.22 11.68
C LYS A 319 14.48 -9.34 10.71
N PRO A 320 13.29 -8.83 11.09
CA PRO A 320 12.54 -7.92 10.25
C PRO A 320 13.32 -6.64 9.93
N PRO A 321 13.16 -6.08 8.73
CA PRO A 321 13.81 -4.83 8.37
C PRO A 321 13.25 -3.62 9.14
N ARG A 322 12.09 -3.76 9.80
CA ARG A 322 11.41 -2.69 10.54
C ARG A 322 10.69 -3.22 11.78
N PRO A 323 10.44 -2.35 12.79
CA PRO A 323 9.52 -2.68 13.87
C PRO A 323 8.09 -2.83 13.35
N PHE A 324 7.25 -3.51 14.12
CA PHE A 324 5.82 -3.54 13.91
C PHE A 324 5.21 -2.15 14.11
N ASP A 325 4.37 -1.70 13.18
CA ASP A 325 3.64 -0.44 13.29
C ASP A 325 2.15 -0.74 13.44
N SER A 326 1.57 -0.47 14.61
CA SER A 326 0.16 -0.71 14.90
C SER A 326 -0.76 0.46 14.48
N ARG A 327 -0.21 1.59 14.04
CA ARG A 327 -1.01 2.76 13.64
C ARG A 327 -1.77 2.45 12.36
N LEU A 328 -3.08 2.64 12.43
CA LEU A 328 -4.03 2.40 11.35
C LEU A 328 -5.04 3.54 11.36
N GLU A 329 -5.52 3.93 10.18
CA GLU A 329 -6.67 4.84 10.09
C GLU A 329 -7.89 4.21 10.80
N PRO A 330 -8.75 5.01 11.47
CA PRO A 330 -9.90 4.50 12.21
C PRO A 330 -10.77 3.52 11.41
N ALA A 331 -11.12 3.87 10.16
CA ALA A 331 -11.90 3.01 9.28
C ALA A 331 -11.19 1.69 8.92
N THR A 332 -9.85 1.67 8.89
CA THR A 332 -9.09 0.43 8.67
C THR A 332 -9.07 -0.43 9.94
N THR A 333 -8.94 0.20 11.11
CA THR A 333 -9.05 -0.46 12.41
C THR A 333 -10.40 -1.17 12.55
N ASP A 334 -11.51 -0.49 12.27
CA ASP A 334 -12.85 -1.09 12.37
C ASP A 334 -13.03 -2.24 11.37
N ARG A 335 -12.54 -2.10 10.13
CA ARG A 335 -12.54 -3.21 9.16
C ARG A 335 -11.76 -4.42 9.66
N TYR A 336 -10.63 -4.21 10.34
CA TYR A 336 -9.80 -5.30 10.86
C TYR A 336 -10.44 -5.98 12.06
N ILE A 337 -11.02 -5.20 12.98
CA ILE A 337 -11.84 -5.71 14.09
C ILE A 337 -13.00 -6.56 13.54
N ASN A 338 -13.66 -6.10 12.49
CA ASN A 338 -14.78 -6.80 11.89
C ASN A 338 -14.41 -8.19 11.34
N VAL A 339 -13.19 -8.39 10.83
CA VAL A 339 -12.73 -9.75 10.43
C VAL A 339 -12.72 -10.70 11.63
N TRP A 340 -12.24 -10.23 12.78
CA TRP A 340 -12.19 -11.02 14.01
C TRP A 340 -13.57 -11.20 14.65
N LYS A 341 -14.43 -10.18 14.63
CA LYS A 341 -15.83 -10.31 15.03
C LYS A 341 -16.52 -11.41 14.21
N LYS A 342 -16.32 -11.44 12.89
CA LYS A 342 -16.89 -12.50 12.05
C LYS A 342 -16.32 -13.88 12.38
N ALA A 343 -15.02 -13.99 12.68
CA ALA A 343 -14.41 -15.25 13.08
C ALA A 343 -14.94 -15.77 14.44
N VAL A 344 -15.11 -14.88 15.42
CA VAL A 344 -15.70 -15.22 16.73
C VAL A 344 -17.20 -15.53 16.60
N GLY A 345 -17.93 -14.76 15.80
CA GLY A 345 -19.35 -15.04 15.50
C GLY A 345 -19.52 -16.40 14.82
N TYR A 346 -18.63 -16.73 13.87
CA TYR A 346 -18.59 -18.06 13.26
C TYR A 346 -18.35 -19.16 14.29
N LEU A 347 -17.36 -18.97 15.17
CA LEU A 347 -17.06 -19.92 16.25
C LEU A 347 -18.30 -20.15 17.12
N LEU A 348 -18.89 -19.10 17.69
CA LEU A 348 -20.05 -19.21 18.59
C LEU A 348 -21.27 -19.86 17.92
N ARG A 349 -21.54 -19.51 16.66
CA ARG A 349 -22.71 -20.01 15.92
C ARG A 349 -22.55 -21.46 15.47
N THR A 350 -21.33 -21.85 15.11
CA THR A 350 -21.08 -23.22 14.61
C THR A 350 -20.70 -24.19 15.72
N SER A 351 -20.17 -23.71 16.85
CA SER A 351 -19.81 -24.57 17.98
C SER A 351 -21.03 -25.25 18.62
N ALA A 352 -22.19 -24.63 18.47
CA ALA A 352 -23.51 -25.12 18.91
C ALA A 352 -24.08 -26.27 18.07
N TYR A 353 -23.48 -26.59 16.94
CA TYR A 353 -23.88 -27.75 16.14
C TYR A 353 -23.03 -28.96 16.50
N ASP A 354 -23.66 -30.14 16.41
CA ASP A 354 -22.97 -31.43 16.38
C ASP A 354 -21.81 -31.40 15.34
N PRO A 355 -20.63 -31.97 15.67
CA PRO A 355 -19.48 -31.97 14.77
C PRO A 355 -19.74 -32.49 13.34
N ALA A 356 -20.72 -33.38 13.13
CA ALA A 356 -21.08 -33.87 11.80
C ALA A 356 -21.95 -32.89 10.99
N SER A 357 -22.61 -31.94 11.66
CA SER A 357 -23.54 -30.97 11.06
C SER A 357 -22.92 -29.59 10.82
N ARG A 358 -21.62 -29.43 11.09
CA ARG A 358 -20.88 -28.18 10.89
C ARG A 358 -19.61 -28.41 10.07
N PRO A 359 -19.00 -27.36 9.51
CA PRO A 359 -17.72 -27.49 8.82
C PRO A 359 -16.67 -28.17 9.70
N ALA A 360 -15.85 -29.04 9.10
CA ALA A 360 -14.97 -29.98 9.79
C ALA A 360 -13.73 -29.31 10.41
N TYR A 361 -13.92 -28.52 11.48
CA TYR A 361 -12.85 -27.98 12.32
C TYR A 361 -12.84 -28.64 13.70
N ARG A 362 -11.71 -28.49 14.41
CA ARG A 362 -11.49 -29.00 15.76
C ARG A 362 -11.09 -27.86 16.70
N LEU A 363 -11.44 -27.99 17.97
CA LEU A 363 -10.96 -27.11 19.02
C LEU A 363 -9.95 -27.87 19.87
N THR A 364 -8.81 -27.24 20.18
CA THR A 364 -7.89 -27.78 21.18
C THR A 364 -8.57 -27.77 22.56
N LEU A 365 -8.09 -28.58 23.50
CA LEU A 365 -8.62 -28.58 24.88
C LEU A 365 -8.58 -27.18 25.50
N LYS A 366 -7.50 -26.44 25.28
CA LYS A 366 -7.37 -25.05 25.74
C LYS A 366 -8.41 -24.12 25.09
N GLN A 367 -8.60 -24.22 23.77
CA GLN A 367 -9.61 -23.44 23.06
C GLN A 367 -11.03 -23.74 23.56
N ARG A 368 -11.37 -25.01 23.81
CA ARG A 368 -12.69 -25.41 24.34
C ARG A 368 -12.92 -24.86 25.75
N ARG A 369 -11.94 -24.98 26.64
CA ARG A 369 -12.01 -24.41 28.00
C ARG A 369 -12.20 -22.89 27.99
N LEU A 370 -11.41 -22.18 27.19
CA LEU A 370 -11.52 -20.73 27.04
C LEU A 370 -12.85 -20.30 26.42
N LEU A 371 -13.37 -21.05 25.44
CA LEU A 371 -14.68 -20.77 24.85
C LEU A 371 -15.80 -20.91 25.88
N ARG A 372 -15.82 -22.01 26.67
CA ARG A 372 -16.79 -22.21 27.75
C ARG A 372 -16.70 -21.10 28.79
N LEU A 373 -15.49 -20.76 29.24
CA LEU A 373 -15.27 -19.68 30.19
C LEU A 373 -15.73 -18.33 29.64
N PHE A 374 -15.46 -18.05 28.36
CA PHE A 374 -15.89 -16.81 27.71
C PHE A 374 -17.41 -16.71 27.64
N SER A 375 -18.09 -17.77 27.17
CA SER A 375 -19.55 -17.82 27.10
C SER A 375 -20.19 -17.64 28.49
N ARG A 376 -19.66 -18.30 29.52
CA ARG A 376 -20.15 -18.15 30.90
C ARG A 376 -20.00 -16.72 31.40
N ARG A 377 -18.80 -16.13 31.27
CA ARG A 377 -18.53 -14.74 31.69
C ARG A 377 -19.39 -13.71 30.94
N LEU A 378 -19.71 -13.97 29.68
CA LEU A 378 -20.63 -13.12 28.91
C LEU A 378 -22.06 -13.19 29.45
N ARG A 379 -22.55 -14.39 29.81
CA ARG A 379 -23.89 -14.57 30.42
C ARG A 379 -23.98 -13.90 31.80
N ASP A 380 -22.92 -14.02 32.60
CA ASP A 380 -22.86 -13.46 33.96
C ASP A 380 -22.63 -11.94 33.99
N SER A 381 -22.27 -11.33 32.85
CA SER A 381 -21.88 -9.91 32.83
C SER A 381 -23.07 -8.98 33.09
N GLY A 382 -23.02 -8.27 34.22
CA GLY A 382 -24.02 -7.26 34.61
C GLY A 382 -23.87 -5.92 33.88
N GLY A 383 -22.81 -5.77 33.09
CA GLY A 383 -22.49 -4.55 32.35
C GLY A 383 -21.67 -3.51 33.13
N SER A 384 -21.12 -3.89 34.29
CA SER A 384 -20.19 -3.03 35.03
C SER A 384 -18.82 -2.98 34.36
N GLU A 385 -18.01 -1.96 34.66
CA GLU A 385 -16.66 -1.81 34.09
C GLU A 385 -15.74 -3.00 34.44
N GLY A 386 -15.75 -3.44 35.71
CA GLY A 386 -14.98 -4.60 36.14
C GLY A 386 -15.45 -5.94 35.53
N ASP A 387 -16.72 -6.05 35.12
CA ASP A 387 -17.18 -7.21 34.35
C ASP A 387 -16.55 -7.23 32.97
N PHE A 388 -16.40 -6.06 32.32
CA PHE A 388 -15.79 -5.96 31.00
C PHE A 388 -14.32 -6.34 31.02
N ASP A 389 -13.54 -5.93 32.03
CA ASP A 389 -12.11 -6.28 32.11
C ASP A 389 -11.91 -7.80 32.22
N ARG A 390 -12.73 -8.48 33.04
CA ARG A 390 -12.68 -9.94 33.18
C ARG A 390 -13.08 -10.66 31.89
N VAL A 391 -14.15 -10.19 31.23
CA VAL A 391 -14.59 -10.73 29.93
C VAL A 391 -13.53 -10.51 28.86
N ASP A 392 -12.94 -9.32 28.80
CA ASP A 392 -11.94 -8.92 27.82
C ASP A 392 -10.62 -9.70 28.01
N ARG A 393 -10.21 -10.00 29.25
CA ARG A 393 -9.06 -10.88 29.52
C ARG A 393 -9.24 -12.27 28.92
N VAL A 394 -10.40 -12.90 29.16
CA VAL A 394 -10.72 -14.22 28.62
C VAL A 394 -10.86 -14.17 27.09
N CYS A 395 -11.45 -13.10 26.56
CA CYS A 395 -11.54 -12.88 25.12
C CYS A 395 -10.15 -12.84 24.48
N LEU A 396 -9.22 -12.05 25.03
CA LEU A 396 -7.84 -11.98 24.57
C LEU A 396 -7.16 -13.36 24.56
N ASP A 397 -7.33 -14.13 25.65
CA ASP A 397 -6.75 -15.46 25.75
C ASP A 397 -7.33 -16.43 24.73
N LEU A 398 -8.65 -16.37 24.51
CA LEU A 398 -9.32 -17.15 23.48
C LEU A 398 -8.77 -16.80 22.10
N LEU A 399 -8.70 -15.51 21.75
CA LEU A 399 -8.22 -15.07 20.43
C LEU A 399 -6.78 -15.48 20.17
N VAL A 400 -5.88 -15.39 21.16
CA VAL A 400 -4.50 -15.89 21.02
C VAL A 400 -4.46 -17.41 20.97
N ALA A 401 -5.30 -18.11 21.74
CA ALA A 401 -5.40 -19.57 21.65
C ALA A 401 -5.88 -20.03 20.27
N LEU A 402 -6.70 -19.25 19.54
CA LEU A 402 -7.07 -19.56 18.15
C LEU A 402 -5.88 -19.49 17.17
N LEU A 403 -4.87 -18.68 17.47
CA LEU A 403 -3.62 -18.59 16.70
C LEU A 403 -2.66 -19.73 17.08
N ASP A 404 -2.62 -20.11 18.35
CA ASP A 404 -1.83 -21.20 18.92
C ASP A 404 -2.52 -22.57 18.70
N HIS A 405 -2.66 -22.97 17.43
CA HIS A 405 -3.26 -24.24 17.03
C HIS A 405 -2.28 -25.00 16.12
N PRO A 406 -1.72 -26.14 16.55
CA PRO A 406 -0.85 -26.95 15.70
C PRO A 406 -1.67 -27.67 14.61
N LEU A 407 -1.32 -27.48 13.34
CA LEU A 407 -1.99 -28.05 12.16
C LEU A 407 -1.38 -29.39 11.77
N LEU A 408 -1.47 -30.38 12.66
CA LEU A 408 -0.89 -31.72 12.44
C LEU A 408 -1.67 -32.58 11.44
N GLY A 409 -2.92 -32.20 11.16
CA GLY A 409 -3.83 -32.91 10.26
C GLY A 409 -4.22 -32.07 9.04
N ALA A 410 -5.52 -31.81 8.91
CA ALA A 410 -6.05 -30.98 7.84
C ALA A 410 -5.81 -29.50 8.17
N SER A 411 -5.53 -28.67 7.14
CA SER A 411 -5.38 -27.22 7.35
C SER A 411 -6.58 -26.58 8.06
N TYR A 412 -7.78 -27.12 7.83
CA TYR A 412 -9.02 -26.59 8.40
C TYR A 412 -9.39 -27.18 9.76
N ASP A 413 -8.52 -28.00 10.38
CA ASP A 413 -8.65 -28.36 11.78
C ASP A 413 -8.69 -27.10 12.67
N SER A 414 -8.06 -26.01 12.26
CA SER A 414 -8.22 -24.70 12.91
C SER A 414 -9.56 -24.04 12.57
N VAL A 415 -10.36 -23.76 13.61
CA VAL A 415 -11.59 -22.98 13.47
C VAL A 415 -11.36 -21.58 12.91
N LEU A 416 -10.19 -20.97 13.18
CA LEU A 416 -9.84 -19.67 12.60
C LEU A 416 -9.74 -19.80 11.07
N LEU A 417 -9.04 -20.81 10.56
CA LEU A 417 -8.94 -21.05 9.12
C LEU A 417 -10.29 -21.45 8.50
N SER A 418 -11.12 -22.21 9.21
CA SER A 418 -12.49 -22.53 8.78
C SER A 418 -13.38 -21.28 8.68
N ALA A 419 -13.32 -20.40 9.67
CA ALA A 419 -14.05 -19.13 9.64
C ALA A 419 -13.57 -18.23 8.50
N LEU A 420 -12.26 -18.18 8.27
CA LEU A 420 -11.68 -17.49 7.13
C LEU A 420 -12.21 -18.09 5.80
N ALA A 421 -12.28 -19.41 5.65
CA ALA A 421 -12.88 -20.00 4.45
C ALA A 421 -14.33 -19.53 4.21
N ALA A 422 -15.15 -19.46 5.27
CA ALA A 422 -16.53 -18.99 5.17
C ALA A 422 -16.63 -17.50 4.77
N LEU A 423 -15.65 -16.66 5.15
CA LEU A 423 -15.53 -15.29 4.64
C LEU A 423 -15.26 -15.22 3.14
N GLY A 424 -14.86 -16.33 2.51
CA GLY A 424 -14.58 -16.42 1.08
C GLY A 424 -15.82 -16.50 0.21
N VAL A 425 -17.01 -16.70 0.78
CA VAL A 425 -18.27 -16.89 0.04
C VAL A 425 -18.88 -15.54 -0.36
N ARG A 426 -19.09 -15.33 -1.67
CA ARG A 426 -19.74 -14.14 -2.25
C ARG A 426 -21.26 -14.22 -2.19
N ASP A 427 -21.91 -13.10 -2.51
CA ASP A 427 -23.38 -12.94 -2.45
C ASP A 427 -24.11 -13.82 -3.47
N ASP A 428 -23.46 -14.13 -4.58
CA ASP A 428 -23.96 -14.98 -5.66
C ASP A 428 -23.59 -16.46 -5.49
N GLY A 429 -23.08 -16.86 -4.33
CA GLY A 429 -22.59 -18.22 -4.07
C GLY A 429 -21.20 -18.53 -4.67
N GLY A 430 -20.60 -17.59 -5.41
CA GLY A 430 -19.23 -17.72 -5.90
C GLY A 430 -18.17 -17.52 -4.81
N TRP A 431 -16.90 -17.63 -5.17
CA TRP A 431 -15.79 -17.42 -4.24
C TRP A 431 -15.07 -16.10 -4.49
N LEU A 432 -14.57 -15.48 -3.42
CA LEU A 432 -13.75 -14.28 -3.51
C LEU A 432 -12.41 -14.59 -4.19
N GLY A 433 -12.00 -13.68 -5.07
CA GLY A 433 -10.71 -13.71 -5.72
C GLY A 433 -9.56 -13.42 -4.75
N PRO A 434 -8.32 -13.77 -5.12
CA PRO A 434 -7.14 -13.50 -4.29
C PRO A 434 -6.93 -12.00 -4.03
N GLU A 435 -7.37 -11.11 -4.93
CA GLU A 435 -7.23 -9.66 -4.79
C GLU A 435 -8.13 -9.08 -3.70
N GLN A 436 -9.38 -9.55 -3.65
CA GLN A 436 -10.41 -9.22 -2.68
C GLN A 436 -10.13 -9.83 -1.31
N TYR A 437 -9.61 -11.06 -1.31
CA TYR A 437 -9.50 -11.83 -0.09
C TYR A 437 -8.25 -11.50 0.74
N THR A 438 -7.11 -11.21 0.11
CA THR A 438 -5.86 -10.93 0.83
C THR A 438 -5.93 -9.80 1.88
N PRO A 439 -6.70 -8.71 1.70
CA PRO A 439 -6.96 -7.76 2.77
C PRO A 439 -7.45 -8.39 4.08
N ILE A 440 -8.24 -9.49 4.00
CA ILE A 440 -8.71 -10.25 5.18
C ILE A 440 -7.51 -10.91 5.89
N TYR A 441 -6.62 -11.59 5.16
CA TYR A 441 -5.38 -12.11 5.75
C TYR A 441 -4.49 -11.01 6.35
N SER A 442 -4.47 -9.83 5.74
CA SER A 442 -3.70 -8.70 6.29
C SER A 442 -4.29 -8.21 7.61
N ALA A 443 -5.62 -8.22 7.75
CA ALA A 443 -6.29 -7.93 9.01
C ALA A 443 -5.93 -8.95 10.10
N VAL A 444 -5.99 -10.25 9.78
CA VAL A 444 -5.61 -11.33 10.70
C VAL A 444 -4.18 -11.15 11.19
N VAL A 445 -3.22 -11.00 10.27
CA VAL A 445 -1.79 -10.84 10.62
C VAL A 445 -1.56 -9.62 11.50
N LYS A 446 -2.20 -8.48 11.18
CA LYS A 446 -1.97 -7.24 11.89
C LYS A 446 -2.54 -7.29 13.31
N VAL A 447 -3.77 -7.76 13.48
CA VAL A 447 -4.41 -7.89 14.79
C VAL A 447 -3.74 -8.98 15.63
N ALA A 448 -3.40 -10.13 15.04
CA ALA A 448 -2.71 -11.22 15.74
C ALA A 448 -1.42 -10.74 16.44
N ARG A 449 -0.63 -9.90 15.76
CA ARG A 449 0.58 -9.29 16.34
C ARG A 449 0.26 -8.36 17.51
N MET A 450 -0.79 -7.55 17.41
CA MET A 450 -1.23 -6.70 18.54
C MET A 450 -1.64 -7.56 19.74
N LEU A 451 -2.47 -8.59 19.51
CA LEU A 451 -2.96 -9.50 20.55
C LEU A 451 -1.81 -10.21 21.28
N VAL A 452 -0.80 -10.69 20.55
CA VAL A 452 0.38 -11.34 21.13
C VAL A 452 1.16 -10.40 22.05
N VAL A 453 1.35 -9.13 21.66
CA VAL A 453 2.02 -8.14 22.51
C VAL A 453 1.18 -7.88 23.76
N ARG A 454 -0.13 -7.66 23.61
CA ARG A 454 -0.99 -7.34 24.74
C ARG A 454 -1.11 -8.48 25.74
N GLN A 455 -1.27 -9.71 25.27
CA GLN A 455 -1.33 -10.88 26.16
C GLN A 455 0.00 -11.08 26.88
N ALA A 456 1.13 -10.96 26.17
CA ALA A 456 2.45 -11.07 26.80
C ALA A 456 2.70 -9.97 27.84
N GLN A 457 2.23 -8.74 27.60
CA GLN A 457 2.31 -7.63 28.56
C GLN A 457 1.53 -7.94 29.83
N LEU A 458 0.26 -8.33 29.71
CA LEU A 458 -0.56 -8.68 30.86
C LEU A 458 0.02 -9.86 31.65
N GLU A 459 0.49 -10.90 30.97
CA GLU A 459 1.14 -12.05 31.63
C GLU A 459 2.43 -11.64 32.38
N THR A 460 3.18 -10.65 31.88
CA THR A 460 4.38 -10.16 32.58
C THR A 460 4.06 -9.24 33.74
N ASP A 461 3.02 -8.42 33.61
CA ASP A 461 2.53 -7.54 34.69
C ASP A 461 1.97 -8.41 35.83
N GLU A 462 1.12 -9.38 35.51
CA GLU A 462 0.58 -10.38 36.45
C GLU A 462 1.72 -11.16 37.16
N ALA A 463 2.79 -11.52 36.46
CA ALA A 463 3.93 -12.20 37.06
C ALA A 463 4.78 -11.28 37.96
N ALA A 464 4.86 -9.98 37.64
CA ALA A 464 5.57 -9.00 38.45
C ALA A 464 4.81 -8.75 39.76
N ASP A 465 3.49 -8.56 39.69
CA ASP A 465 2.62 -8.34 40.86
C ASP A 465 2.68 -9.53 41.83
N ASN A 466 2.54 -10.77 41.32
CA ASN A 466 2.64 -11.97 42.14
C ASN A 466 4.03 -12.16 42.80
N SER A 467 5.09 -11.61 42.21
CA SER A 467 6.44 -11.68 42.80
C SER A 467 6.69 -10.59 43.85
N ALA A 468 5.98 -9.47 43.77
CA ALA A 468 6.03 -8.41 44.78
C ALA A 468 5.26 -8.81 46.05
N ASP A 469 4.07 -9.43 45.90
CA ASP A 469 3.23 -9.88 47.02
C ASP A 469 3.88 -11.00 47.86
N GLY A 470 4.85 -11.73 47.32
CA GLY A 470 5.58 -12.80 48.02
C GLY A 470 6.76 -12.33 48.89
N ALA A 471 7.13 -11.04 48.85
CA ALA A 471 8.33 -10.52 49.51
C ALA A 471 8.10 -9.95 50.92
N ASP A 472 6.85 -9.84 51.39
CA ASP A 472 6.53 -9.46 52.78
C ASP A 472 6.73 -10.66 53.73
N GLY A 473 7.99 -11.05 53.95
CA GLY A 473 8.43 -11.87 55.09
C GLY A 473 8.95 -10.98 56.21
N PRO A 474 8.71 -11.31 57.49
CA PRO A 474 8.84 -10.36 58.60
C PRO A 474 10.29 -9.92 58.81
N ASP A 475 10.41 -8.60 58.81
CA ASP A 475 11.47 -7.76 59.32
C ASP A 475 11.87 -8.17 60.75
N GLU A 476 13.14 -8.53 60.95
CA GLU A 476 13.91 -8.36 62.19
C GLU A 476 15.26 -9.06 62.03
N THR A 477 16.30 -8.31 61.68
CA THR A 477 17.60 -8.36 62.39
C THR A 477 18.47 -7.19 61.97
N ASP A 478 18.43 -6.20 62.85
CA ASP A 478 19.31 -5.06 63.01
C ASP A 478 20.79 -5.49 63.09
N ALA A 479 21.63 -5.02 62.17
CA ALA A 479 23.09 -4.96 62.32
C ALA A 479 23.74 -4.07 61.25
N SER A 480 23.83 -2.78 61.59
CA SER A 480 24.97 -1.87 61.45
C SER A 480 25.87 -1.90 60.19
N ASP A 481 25.91 -0.71 59.55
CA ASP A 481 27.10 0.00 59.09
C ASP A 481 28.13 -0.77 58.25
N GLU A 482 28.10 -0.55 56.94
CA GLU A 482 29.27 -0.06 56.19
C GLU A 482 28.80 0.45 54.82
N ALA A 483 28.87 1.77 54.66
CA ALA A 483 28.63 2.45 53.40
C ALA A 483 29.90 2.34 52.54
N ASP A 484 29.86 1.51 51.51
CA ASP A 484 30.79 1.61 50.39
C ASP A 484 29.99 1.69 49.09
N GLU A 485 30.07 2.86 48.47
CA GLU A 485 29.57 3.19 47.15
C GLU A 485 30.32 2.35 46.10
N ALA A 486 29.75 1.20 45.75
CA ALA A 486 30.10 0.49 44.53
C ALA A 486 28.83 0.30 43.71
N ASP A 487 28.73 1.02 42.60
CA ASP A 487 27.80 0.80 41.47
C ASP A 487 28.09 -0.56 40.81
N GLU A 488 28.15 -1.63 41.60
CA GLU A 488 28.08 -3.00 41.10
C GLU A 488 26.65 -3.23 40.65
N VAL A 489 26.44 -3.08 39.35
CA VAL A 489 25.30 -3.65 38.65
C VAL A 489 25.16 -5.10 39.09
N ASP A 490 24.23 -5.36 40.00
CA ASP A 490 23.90 -6.67 40.55
C ASP A 490 23.42 -7.59 39.41
N GLU A 491 24.37 -8.25 38.76
CA GLU A 491 24.14 -9.23 37.69
C GLU A 491 23.44 -10.50 38.21
N ALA A 492 23.28 -10.65 39.54
CA ALA A 492 22.73 -11.85 40.17
C ALA A 492 21.22 -11.80 40.41
N ARG A 493 20.54 -10.66 40.20
CA ARG A 493 19.08 -10.63 40.24
C ARG A 493 18.52 -11.36 39.02
N ALA A 494 17.97 -12.56 39.26
CA ALA A 494 17.27 -13.35 38.24
C ALA A 494 16.36 -12.40 37.44
N PRO A 495 16.55 -12.26 36.12
CA PRO A 495 15.89 -11.21 35.36
C PRO A 495 14.39 -11.41 35.50
N GLY A 496 13.72 -10.41 36.06
CA GLY A 496 12.27 -10.40 36.27
C GLY A 496 11.49 -10.69 34.98
N PRO A 497 10.17 -10.88 35.08
CA PRO A 497 9.33 -11.20 33.93
C PRO A 497 9.58 -10.22 32.78
N SER A 498 10.09 -10.75 31.66
CA SER A 498 10.54 -9.95 30.52
C SER A 498 9.54 -10.03 29.39
N LEU A 499 8.92 -8.88 29.05
CA LEU A 499 7.99 -8.77 27.93
C LEU A 499 8.60 -9.28 26.62
N PHE A 500 9.87 -8.96 26.37
CA PHE A 500 10.58 -9.45 25.19
C PHE A 500 10.67 -10.98 25.15
N ARG A 501 10.98 -11.63 26.27
CA ARG A 501 11.05 -13.11 26.33
C ARG A 501 9.67 -13.73 26.14
N ALA A 502 8.63 -13.16 26.75
CA ALA A 502 7.25 -13.63 26.61
C ALA A 502 6.76 -13.50 25.15
N VAL A 503 6.96 -12.35 24.51
CA VAL A 503 6.63 -12.16 23.08
C VAL A 503 7.45 -13.09 22.19
N ARG A 504 8.76 -13.22 22.43
CA ARG A 504 9.63 -14.10 21.65
C ARG A 504 9.20 -15.57 21.72
N ALA A 505 8.78 -16.04 22.89
CA ALA A 505 8.28 -17.41 23.06
C ALA A 505 7.03 -17.65 22.21
N LYS A 506 6.04 -16.75 22.29
CA LYS A 506 4.80 -16.82 21.48
C LYS A 506 5.10 -16.70 19.98
N VAL A 507 5.97 -15.77 19.59
CA VAL A 507 6.32 -15.52 18.19
C VAL A 507 6.93 -16.76 17.55
N ARG A 508 7.91 -17.37 18.21
CA ARG A 508 8.61 -18.56 17.71
C ARG A 508 7.72 -19.79 17.64
N ARG A 509 6.72 -19.86 18.53
CA ARG A 509 5.81 -20.99 18.62
C ARG A 509 4.74 -20.97 17.53
N PHE A 510 4.11 -19.81 17.25
CA PHE A 510 2.94 -19.80 16.37
C PHE A 510 2.77 -18.56 15.47
N MET A 511 3.70 -17.60 15.43
CA MET A 511 3.59 -16.38 14.60
C MET A 511 4.57 -16.32 13.42
N THR A 512 5.26 -17.42 13.11
CA THR A 512 6.24 -17.49 12.01
C THR A 512 5.91 -18.63 11.04
N THR A 513 6.49 -18.58 9.85
CA THR A 513 6.46 -19.71 8.92
C THR A 513 7.38 -20.83 9.39
N THR A 514 6.97 -22.08 9.13
CA THR A 514 7.70 -23.27 9.55
C THR A 514 8.72 -23.65 8.49
N HIS A 515 10.02 -23.61 8.83
CA HIS A 515 11.07 -24.05 7.89
C HIS A 515 11.92 -25.22 8.40
N SER A 516 11.94 -25.53 9.70
CA SER A 516 12.80 -26.63 10.19
C SER A 516 12.45 -27.26 11.54
N GLU A 517 11.82 -26.57 12.50
CA GLU A 517 11.74 -27.10 13.90
C GLU A 517 10.40 -26.84 14.64
N GLY A 518 9.31 -26.49 13.95
CA GLY A 518 8.00 -26.23 14.59
C GLY A 518 6.86 -26.97 13.91
N ASP A 519 5.71 -27.05 14.59
CA ASP A 519 4.47 -27.49 13.95
C ASP A 519 3.88 -26.34 13.12
N PRO A 520 3.31 -26.61 11.94
CA PRO A 520 2.61 -25.59 11.16
C PRO A 520 1.43 -25.03 11.95
N THR A 521 1.18 -23.72 11.83
CA THR A 521 0.10 -23.02 12.56
C THR A 521 -0.79 -22.24 11.61
N PRO A 522 -1.95 -21.71 12.06
CA PRO A 522 -2.78 -20.81 11.25
C PRO A 522 -2.00 -19.64 10.64
N MET A 523 -1.02 -19.09 11.36
CA MET A 523 -0.22 -17.98 10.84
C MET A 523 0.73 -18.42 9.73
N ASP A 524 1.33 -19.60 9.85
CA ASP A 524 2.14 -20.20 8.79
C ASP A 524 1.31 -20.33 7.50
N TRP A 525 0.14 -20.97 7.61
CA TRP A 525 -0.79 -21.14 6.50
C TRP A 525 -1.24 -19.80 5.90
N VAL A 526 -1.56 -18.80 6.73
CA VAL A 526 -1.95 -17.45 6.28
C VAL A 526 -0.81 -16.75 5.55
N PHE A 527 0.44 -16.85 6.04
CA PHE A 527 1.60 -16.28 5.36
C PHE A 527 1.87 -16.93 4.01
N GLU A 528 1.73 -18.26 3.92
CA GLU A 528 1.88 -18.98 2.66
C GLU A 528 0.78 -18.63 1.66
N ALA A 529 -0.50 -18.64 2.07
CA ALA A 529 -1.63 -18.29 1.22
C ALA A 529 -1.50 -16.85 0.69
N ARG A 530 -1.09 -15.92 1.56
CA ARG A 530 -0.82 -14.53 1.18
C ARG A 530 0.36 -14.40 0.21
N SER A 531 1.41 -15.21 0.37
CA SER A 531 2.57 -15.21 -0.55
C SER A 531 2.19 -15.81 -1.91
N TYR A 532 1.34 -16.84 -1.91
CA TYR A 532 0.82 -17.49 -3.12
C TYR A 532 0.01 -16.54 -4.01
N ARG A 533 -0.70 -15.57 -3.42
CA ARG A 533 -1.42 -14.52 -4.16
C ARG A 533 -0.52 -13.75 -5.12
N LEU A 534 0.73 -13.48 -4.75
CA LEU A 534 1.69 -12.80 -5.64
C LEU A 534 1.93 -13.65 -6.89
N ARG A 535 2.08 -14.97 -6.73
CA ARG A 535 2.23 -15.89 -7.85
C ARG A 535 1.03 -15.84 -8.80
N ILE A 536 -0.19 -15.89 -8.27
CA ILE A 536 -1.42 -15.79 -9.10
C ILE A 536 -1.46 -14.46 -9.86
N ALA A 537 -1.14 -13.35 -9.20
CA ALA A 537 -1.15 -12.03 -9.84
C ALA A 537 -0.18 -11.93 -11.03
N PHE A 538 0.91 -12.71 -11.04
CA PHE A 538 1.85 -12.79 -12.16
C PHE A 538 1.42 -13.79 -13.25
N THR A 539 0.59 -14.79 -12.94
CA THR A 539 0.26 -15.88 -13.87
C THR A 539 -1.16 -15.81 -14.45
N THR A 540 -2.07 -15.05 -13.83
CA THR A 540 -3.47 -14.97 -14.25
C THR A 540 -3.72 -13.66 -15.00
N ALA A 541 -4.27 -13.75 -16.22
CA ALA A 541 -4.64 -12.58 -17.00
C ALA A 541 -5.78 -11.82 -16.29
N ALA A 542 -5.55 -10.54 -15.98
CA ALA A 542 -6.61 -9.68 -15.44
C ALA A 542 -7.71 -9.46 -16.49
N LYS A 543 -8.96 -9.37 -16.04
CA LYS A 543 -10.10 -9.02 -16.89
C LYS A 543 -9.83 -7.68 -17.59
N GLY A 544 -10.03 -7.62 -18.90
CA GLY A 544 -9.85 -6.41 -19.69
C GLY A 544 -10.90 -5.36 -19.32
N LEU A 545 -10.52 -4.36 -18.53
CA LEU A 545 -11.40 -3.24 -18.15
C LEU A 545 -11.19 -2.00 -19.02
N ILE A 546 -10.06 -1.92 -19.71
CA ILE A 546 -9.65 -0.80 -20.55
C ILE A 546 -9.43 -1.33 -21.96
N HIS A 547 -10.11 -0.73 -22.93
CA HIS A 547 -9.82 -0.96 -24.35
C HIS A 547 -9.84 0.36 -25.11
N TRP A 548 -9.10 0.39 -26.22
CA TRP A 548 -9.03 1.54 -27.10
C TRP A 548 -9.89 1.30 -28.33
N ARG A 549 -10.67 2.30 -28.71
CA ARG A 549 -11.45 2.38 -29.95
C ARG A 549 -10.85 3.46 -30.85
N ASP A 550 -11.39 3.59 -32.07
CA ASP A 550 -11.09 4.69 -33.00
C ASP A 550 -9.58 4.87 -33.22
N HIS A 551 -8.88 3.76 -33.51
CA HIS A 551 -7.43 3.73 -33.73
C HIS A 551 -6.59 4.35 -32.59
N GLY A 552 -7.05 4.22 -31.34
CA GLY A 552 -6.34 4.76 -30.19
C GLY A 552 -6.69 6.21 -29.86
N ARG A 553 -7.73 6.78 -30.46
CA ARG A 553 -8.23 8.12 -30.11
C ARG A 553 -9.25 8.13 -28.97
N THR A 554 -9.88 6.99 -28.71
CA THR A 554 -10.94 6.87 -27.71
C THR A 554 -10.61 5.76 -26.74
N VAL A 555 -10.49 6.10 -25.45
CA VAL A 555 -10.35 5.11 -24.37
C VAL A 555 -11.71 4.79 -23.80
N VAL A 556 -12.00 3.51 -23.65
CA VAL A 556 -13.19 3.02 -22.96
C VAL A 556 -12.72 2.33 -21.69
N TYR A 557 -13.19 2.84 -20.56
CA TYR A 557 -13.01 2.23 -19.25
C TYR A 557 -14.39 1.90 -18.70
N ARG A 558 -14.74 0.61 -18.72
CA ARG A 558 -16.10 0.13 -18.39
C ARG A 558 -17.16 0.81 -19.28
N ASP A 559 -17.99 1.66 -18.69
CA ASP A 559 -19.06 2.46 -19.28
C ASP A 559 -18.62 3.89 -19.64
N ILE A 560 -17.46 4.34 -19.16
CA ILE A 560 -16.91 5.66 -19.49
C ILE A 560 -16.18 5.58 -20.82
N THR A 561 -16.56 6.45 -21.76
CA THR A 561 -15.88 6.64 -23.04
C THR A 561 -15.30 8.05 -23.10
N LEU A 562 -13.99 8.16 -23.33
CA LEU A 562 -13.27 9.42 -23.39
C LEU A 562 -12.45 9.51 -24.67
N SER A 563 -12.71 10.52 -25.49
CA SER A 563 -11.82 10.89 -26.60
C SER A 563 -10.63 11.69 -26.08
N MET A 564 -9.49 11.61 -26.77
CA MET A 564 -8.32 12.42 -26.43
C MET A 564 -8.58 13.92 -26.56
N ASP A 565 -9.40 14.32 -27.53
CA ASP A 565 -9.78 15.73 -27.74
C ASP A 565 -10.68 16.23 -26.59
N GLY A 566 -11.65 15.41 -26.16
CA GLY A 566 -12.48 15.71 -24.99
C GLY A 566 -11.68 15.77 -23.69
N LEU A 567 -10.70 14.88 -23.53
CA LEU A 567 -9.79 14.91 -22.37
C LEU A 567 -8.95 16.19 -22.34
N ALA A 568 -8.40 16.61 -23.49
CA ALA A 568 -7.61 17.84 -23.57
C ALA A 568 -8.47 19.08 -23.24
N GLU A 569 -9.67 19.17 -23.83
CA GLU A 569 -10.57 20.30 -23.57
C GLU A 569 -11.00 20.37 -22.11
N MET A 570 -11.30 19.23 -21.50
CA MET A 570 -11.59 19.13 -20.07
C MET A 570 -10.45 19.68 -19.21
N LEU A 571 -9.20 19.33 -19.52
CA LEU A 571 -8.03 19.81 -18.78
C LEU A 571 -7.83 21.33 -18.95
N HIS A 572 -8.05 21.86 -20.15
CA HIS A 572 -8.00 23.31 -20.37
C HIS A 572 -9.15 24.03 -19.64
N ALA A 573 -10.36 23.48 -19.66
CA ALA A 573 -11.52 24.02 -18.95
C ALA A 573 -11.28 24.07 -17.44
N LEU A 574 -10.65 23.04 -16.88
CA LEU A 574 -10.24 22.98 -15.48
C LEU A 574 -9.30 24.13 -15.10
N VAL A 575 -8.23 24.35 -15.89
CA VAL A 575 -7.28 25.46 -15.63
C VAL A 575 -7.96 26.82 -15.74
N ARG A 576 -8.82 27.02 -16.75
CA ARG A 576 -9.59 28.27 -16.90
C ARG A 576 -10.56 28.49 -15.73
N ALA A 577 -11.21 27.43 -15.25
CA ALA A 577 -12.08 27.51 -14.08
C ALA A 577 -11.30 27.88 -12.82
N ALA A 578 -10.17 27.22 -12.56
CA ALA A 578 -9.30 27.55 -11.44
C ALA A 578 -8.81 29.01 -11.50
N GLY A 579 -8.44 29.49 -12.69
CA GLY A 579 -8.06 30.89 -12.92
C GLY A 579 -9.18 31.88 -12.54
N ARG A 580 -10.41 31.66 -13.04
CA ARG A 580 -11.55 32.52 -12.69
C ARG A 580 -11.84 32.54 -11.19
N HIS A 581 -11.75 31.38 -10.53
CA HIS A 581 -11.93 31.31 -9.08
C HIS A 581 -10.83 32.08 -8.34
N LEU A 582 -9.58 31.98 -8.77
CA LEU A 582 -8.48 32.74 -8.16
C LEU A 582 -8.66 34.25 -8.35
N ASP A 583 -9.06 34.68 -9.54
CA ASP A 583 -9.33 36.11 -9.83
C ASP A 583 -10.42 36.66 -8.91
N GLU A 584 -11.50 35.90 -8.69
CA GLU A 584 -12.56 36.26 -7.74
C GLU A 584 -12.00 36.37 -6.30
N LEU A 585 -11.15 35.42 -5.88
CA LEU A 585 -10.51 35.46 -4.55
C LEU A 585 -9.55 36.64 -4.35
N LEU A 586 -8.94 37.12 -5.43
CA LEU A 586 -8.01 38.26 -5.42
C LEU A 586 -8.72 39.61 -5.66
N PHE A 587 -10.05 39.60 -5.84
CA PHE A 587 -10.84 40.77 -6.22
C PHE A 587 -10.25 41.46 -7.45
N ALA A 588 -9.98 40.67 -8.48
CA ALA A 588 -9.55 41.18 -9.77
C ALA A 588 -10.70 41.94 -10.44
N PRO A 589 -10.43 43.02 -11.21
CA PRO A 589 -11.46 43.77 -11.90
C PRO A 589 -12.27 42.89 -12.88
N GLY A 590 -13.60 43.06 -12.89
CA GLY A 590 -14.51 42.35 -13.81
C GLY A 590 -15.02 41.00 -13.29
N THR A 591 -14.56 40.58 -12.12
CA THR A 591 -15.07 39.39 -11.41
C THR A 591 -16.41 39.68 -10.74
N PRO A 592 -17.29 38.68 -10.50
CA PRO A 592 -18.60 38.87 -9.88
C PRO A 592 -18.59 39.71 -8.59
N SER A 593 -17.56 39.56 -7.75
CA SER A 593 -17.41 40.34 -6.51
C SER A 593 -17.04 41.81 -6.72
N THR A 594 -16.66 42.20 -7.93
CA THR A 594 -16.17 43.54 -8.29
C THR A 594 -17.01 44.23 -9.37
N THR A 595 -17.87 43.49 -10.07
CA THR A 595 -18.74 44.04 -11.12
C THR A 595 -19.68 45.10 -10.54
N GLY A 596 -19.70 46.28 -11.16
CA GLY A 596 -20.55 47.39 -10.74
C GLY A 596 -20.04 48.21 -9.54
N ILE A 597 -18.85 47.93 -9.02
CA ILE A 597 -18.25 48.77 -7.97
C ILE A 597 -17.51 49.97 -8.59
N GLU A 598 -17.83 51.18 -8.13
CA GLU A 598 -17.15 52.42 -8.53
C GLU A 598 -16.40 53.08 -7.34
N PRO A 599 -15.18 53.60 -7.57
CA PRO A 599 -14.37 53.49 -8.80
C PRO A 599 -13.85 52.06 -9.01
N PRO A 600 -13.54 51.59 -10.23
CA PRO A 600 -13.10 50.20 -10.46
C PRO A 600 -11.88 49.86 -9.58
N PRO A 601 -11.81 48.63 -9.04
CA PRO A 601 -10.70 48.24 -8.18
C PRO A 601 -9.38 48.25 -8.93
N PRO A 602 -8.24 48.46 -8.24
CA PRO A 602 -6.93 48.36 -8.87
C PRO A 602 -6.72 46.95 -9.43
N PRO A 603 -5.95 46.78 -10.53
CA PRO A 603 -5.65 45.45 -11.05
C PRO A 603 -4.87 44.60 -10.04
N VAL A 604 -4.89 43.28 -10.22
CA VAL A 604 -3.95 42.39 -9.55
C VAL A 604 -2.58 42.59 -10.22
N PRO A 605 -1.50 42.85 -9.47
CA PRO A 605 -0.17 43.03 -10.05
C PRO A 605 0.23 41.82 -10.91
N PRO A 606 0.79 42.04 -12.11
CA PRO A 606 1.31 40.96 -12.91
C PRO A 606 2.49 40.29 -12.20
N LEU A 607 2.62 38.99 -12.38
CA LEU A 607 3.73 38.20 -11.85
C LEU A 607 4.80 38.09 -12.94
N ASP A 608 6.00 38.60 -12.68
CA ASP A 608 7.13 38.44 -13.59
C ASP A 608 7.73 37.04 -13.39
N TRP A 609 7.17 36.09 -14.14
CA TRP A 609 7.44 34.67 -14.00
C TRP A 609 8.91 34.31 -14.24
N GLU A 610 9.56 34.96 -15.19
CA GLU A 610 10.95 34.66 -15.55
C GLU A 610 11.95 35.18 -14.51
N ALA A 611 11.56 36.20 -13.74
CA ALA A 611 12.38 36.73 -12.65
C ALA A 611 12.29 35.90 -11.36
N LEU A 612 11.34 34.96 -11.25
CA LEU A 612 11.18 34.15 -10.05
C LEU A 612 12.36 33.20 -9.86
N SER A 613 12.95 33.25 -8.67
CA SER A 613 14.11 32.47 -8.29
C SER A 613 13.85 31.65 -7.02
N ASP A 614 14.54 30.53 -6.88
CA ASP A 614 14.49 29.71 -5.68
C ASP A 614 15.84 29.03 -5.42
N ASP A 615 16.24 28.99 -4.15
CA ASP A 615 17.30 28.11 -3.67
C ASP A 615 16.69 26.78 -3.20
N VAL A 616 16.80 25.77 -4.06
CA VAL A 616 16.33 24.41 -3.80
C VAL A 616 17.17 23.67 -2.74
N GLY A 617 18.38 24.17 -2.46
CA GLY A 617 19.30 23.62 -1.47
C GLY A 617 19.09 24.14 -0.05
N GLU A 618 18.33 25.21 0.12
CA GLU A 618 18.12 25.85 1.43
C GLU A 618 17.30 24.95 2.39
N GLU A 619 17.82 24.79 3.61
CA GLU A 619 17.32 23.87 4.65
C GLU A 619 16.79 24.60 5.89
N ARG A 620 17.04 25.91 6.02
CA ARG A 620 16.61 26.71 7.18
C ARG A 620 15.11 26.57 7.41
N VAL A 621 14.73 26.27 8.65
CA VAL A 621 13.32 26.19 9.06
C VAL A 621 12.62 27.53 8.77
N GLY A 622 11.41 27.46 8.21
CA GLY A 622 10.62 28.63 7.82
C GLY A 622 10.95 29.22 6.45
N TYR A 623 12.03 28.78 5.79
CA TYR A 623 12.37 29.26 4.45
C TYR A 623 11.36 28.80 3.39
N SER A 624 11.04 29.70 2.47
CA SER A 624 10.26 29.48 1.25
C SER A 624 10.83 30.34 0.12
N PHE A 625 10.61 29.96 -1.15
CA PHE A 625 10.95 30.81 -2.29
C PHE A 625 10.22 32.16 -2.27
N LEU A 626 9.08 32.26 -1.56
CA LEU A 626 8.38 33.52 -1.31
C LEU A 626 9.26 34.55 -0.56
N GLN A 627 10.26 34.08 0.18
CA GLN A 627 11.22 34.90 0.93
C GLN A 627 12.57 35.02 0.20
N HIS A 628 12.72 34.44 -1.00
CA HIS A 628 13.97 34.53 -1.74
C HIS A 628 14.26 36.00 -2.11
N PRO A 629 15.46 36.53 -1.86
CA PRO A 629 15.76 37.96 -2.06
C PRO A 629 15.43 38.50 -3.46
N ALA A 630 15.69 37.71 -4.52
CA ALA A 630 15.38 38.10 -5.90
C ALA A 630 13.87 38.27 -6.17
N ASN A 631 13.01 37.63 -5.36
CA ASN A 631 11.57 37.71 -5.51
C ASN A 631 10.97 38.89 -4.72
N GLY A 632 11.77 39.60 -3.92
CA GLY A 632 11.30 40.62 -3.00
C GLY A 632 10.50 41.75 -3.66
N GLY A 633 10.81 42.12 -4.90
CA GLY A 633 10.08 43.17 -5.62
C GLY A 633 8.62 42.83 -5.96
N GLN A 634 8.31 41.53 -6.10
CA GLN A 634 6.99 41.05 -6.54
C GLN A 634 6.22 40.27 -5.48
N LEU A 635 6.93 39.55 -4.58
CA LEU A 635 6.31 38.68 -3.57
C LEU A 635 6.45 39.18 -2.13
N ALA A 636 7.29 40.19 -1.85
CA ALA A 636 7.48 40.65 -0.47
C ALA A 636 6.19 41.23 0.13
N GLY A 637 5.89 40.84 1.37
CA GLY A 637 4.69 41.27 2.09
C GLY A 637 3.38 40.65 1.58
N GLY A 638 3.46 39.55 0.81
CA GLY A 638 2.31 38.77 0.34
C GLY A 638 1.38 38.32 1.47
N GLU A 639 1.94 37.98 2.64
CA GLU A 639 1.22 37.53 3.85
C GLU A 639 0.04 38.44 4.26
N TYR A 640 0.16 39.75 4.06
CA TYR A 640 -0.87 40.73 4.40
C TYR A 640 -1.41 41.48 3.18
N TRP A 641 -1.03 41.08 1.96
CA TRP A 641 -1.38 41.78 0.74
C TRP A 641 -2.90 41.89 0.55
N LEU A 642 -3.62 40.77 0.68
CA LEU A 642 -5.07 40.74 0.49
C LEU A 642 -5.79 41.60 1.53
N VAL A 643 -5.33 41.56 2.79
CA VAL A 643 -5.89 42.37 3.88
C VAL A 643 -5.65 43.85 3.62
N ARG A 644 -4.45 44.24 3.19
CA ARG A 644 -4.12 45.62 2.81
C ARG A 644 -4.99 46.10 1.65
N ARG A 645 -5.18 45.26 0.63
CA ARG A 645 -6.03 45.53 -0.53
C ARG A 645 -7.49 45.75 -0.14
N LEU A 646 -8.05 44.88 0.70
CA LEU A 646 -9.39 45.03 1.26
C LEU A 646 -9.55 46.31 2.10
N ARG A 647 -8.50 46.69 2.85
CA ARG A 647 -8.50 47.93 3.65
C ARG A 647 -8.34 49.18 2.81
N SER A 648 -7.56 49.16 1.73
CA SER A 648 -7.31 50.35 0.91
C SER A 648 -8.52 50.80 0.12
N TYR A 649 -9.46 49.88 -0.17
CA TYR A 649 -10.59 50.16 -1.03
C TYR A 649 -11.89 50.35 -0.22
N PRO A 650 -12.52 51.55 -0.23
CA PRO A 650 -13.60 51.89 0.70
C PRO A 650 -14.82 50.94 0.66
N PRO A 651 -15.35 50.53 -0.51
CA PRO A 651 -16.49 49.59 -0.56
C PRO A 651 -16.20 48.25 0.12
N TRP A 652 -14.98 47.74 -0.01
CA TRP A 652 -14.58 46.50 0.65
C TRP A 652 -14.35 46.72 2.13
N ARG A 653 -13.77 47.85 2.54
CA ARG A 653 -13.59 48.16 3.95
C ARG A 653 -14.92 48.07 4.70
N ALA A 654 -15.94 48.71 4.13
CA ALA A 654 -17.29 48.71 4.66
C ALA A 654 -18.00 47.35 4.60
N ARG A 655 -17.57 46.38 3.77
CA ARG A 655 -18.13 45.02 3.66
C ARG A 655 -17.45 44.03 4.61
N TRP A 656 -16.13 44.15 4.77
CA TRP A 656 -15.28 43.15 5.40
C TRP A 656 -14.95 43.43 6.85
N PHE A 657 -14.91 44.70 7.25
CA PHE A 657 -14.47 45.10 8.58
C PHE A 657 -15.63 45.67 9.40
N GLN A 658 -15.61 45.40 10.69
CA GLN A 658 -16.45 46.03 11.68
C GLN A 658 -15.62 47.07 12.43
N GLU A 659 -16.01 48.33 12.29
CA GLU A 659 -15.39 49.39 13.08
C GLU A 659 -15.86 49.29 14.55
N PRO A 660 -14.95 49.52 15.51
CA PRO A 660 -15.31 49.48 16.93
C PRO A 660 -16.37 50.53 17.25
N ALA A 661 -17.41 50.13 18.00
CA ALA A 661 -18.53 51.00 18.36
C ALA A 661 -18.20 52.07 19.42
N GLY A 662 -16.94 52.20 19.84
CA GLY A 662 -16.54 53.08 20.93
C GLY A 662 -15.11 53.60 20.77
N PRO A 663 -14.74 54.68 21.51
CA PRO A 663 -13.42 55.27 21.44
C PRO A 663 -12.35 54.22 21.77
N SER A 664 -11.32 54.17 20.93
CA SER A 664 -10.18 53.27 21.05
C SER A 664 -9.57 53.40 22.45
N GLY A 665 -9.87 52.45 23.34
CA GLY A 665 -9.18 52.35 24.63
C GLY A 665 -7.68 52.13 24.43
N PRO A 666 -6.86 52.19 25.49
CA PRO A 666 -5.43 51.94 25.38
C PRO A 666 -5.10 50.56 24.78
N ASP A 667 -5.97 49.57 24.99
CA ASP A 667 -5.94 48.28 24.28
C ASP A 667 -6.83 48.31 23.03
N GLY A 668 -6.64 49.33 22.20
CA GLY A 668 -7.51 49.75 21.10
C GLY A 668 -8.29 48.60 20.48
N THR A 669 -9.63 48.64 20.61
CA THR A 669 -10.55 47.65 20.07
C THR A 669 -10.27 47.47 18.58
N ALA A 670 -9.49 46.45 18.26
CA ALA A 670 -8.94 46.28 16.93
C ALA A 670 -10.09 46.09 15.94
N THR A 671 -9.99 46.73 14.77
CA THR A 671 -10.90 46.50 13.66
C THR A 671 -10.99 44.99 13.36
N THR A 672 -12.16 44.39 13.57
CA THR A 672 -12.36 42.95 13.39
C THR A 672 -12.95 42.64 12.02
N PHE A 673 -12.75 41.42 11.55
CA PHE A 673 -13.42 40.93 10.35
C PHE A 673 -14.88 40.58 10.64
N ARG A 674 -15.75 40.84 9.67
CA ARG A 674 -17.12 40.33 9.70
C ARG A 674 -17.15 38.84 9.39
N SER A 675 -17.59 38.05 10.36
CA SER A 675 -17.61 36.58 10.28
C SER A 675 -18.34 36.04 9.05
N ALA A 676 -19.43 36.68 8.61
CA ALA A 676 -20.19 36.25 7.44
C ALA A 676 -19.38 36.38 6.14
N ALA A 677 -18.65 37.49 5.97
CA ALA A 677 -17.80 37.71 4.79
C ALA A 677 -16.63 36.73 4.75
N VAL A 678 -15.99 36.49 5.90
CA VAL A 678 -14.89 35.51 6.02
C VAL A 678 -15.37 34.10 5.70
N LYS A 679 -16.52 33.67 6.25
CA LYS A 679 -17.08 32.34 5.95
C LYS A 679 -17.39 32.15 4.47
N ALA A 680 -17.99 33.15 3.82
CA ALA A 680 -18.29 33.10 2.39
C ALA A 680 -16.99 33.00 1.55
N TYR A 681 -15.96 33.75 1.92
CA TYR A 681 -14.65 33.71 1.27
C TYR A 681 -13.96 32.36 1.44
N LEU A 682 -13.92 31.82 2.66
CA LEU A 682 -13.29 30.53 2.91
C LEU A 682 -13.96 29.40 2.11
N LYS A 683 -15.28 29.47 1.90
CA LYS A 683 -15.98 28.55 1.00
C LYS A 683 -15.46 28.65 -0.45
N GLN A 684 -15.28 29.87 -0.98
CA GLN A 684 -14.69 30.06 -2.32
C GLN A 684 -13.23 29.59 -2.39
N VAL A 685 -12.47 29.76 -1.31
CA VAL A 685 -11.09 29.24 -1.20
C VAL A 685 -11.08 27.72 -1.30
N ASP A 686 -12.02 27.03 -0.65
CA ASP A 686 -12.13 25.58 -0.73
C ASP A 686 -12.52 25.10 -2.14
N GLU A 687 -13.41 25.81 -2.83
CA GLU A 687 -13.75 25.56 -4.23
C GLU A 687 -12.54 25.72 -5.17
N PHE A 688 -11.78 26.81 -5.03
CA PHE A 688 -10.54 27.01 -5.77
C PHE A 688 -9.51 25.91 -5.48
N ARG A 689 -9.30 25.57 -4.19
CA ARG A 689 -8.37 24.53 -3.78
C ARG A 689 -8.75 23.17 -4.35
N ALA A 690 -10.04 22.84 -4.44
CA ALA A 690 -10.51 21.61 -5.06
C ALA A 690 -10.11 21.55 -6.54
N LEU A 691 -10.32 22.63 -7.30
CA LEU A 691 -9.92 22.71 -8.71
C LEU A 691 -8.39 22.64 -8.86
N LEU A 692 -7.64 23.36 -8.03
CA LEU A 692 -6.18 23.34 -8.02
C LEU A 692 -5.63 21.94 -7.72
N LEU A 693 -6.23 21.24 -6.74
CA LEU A 693 -5.86 19.88 -6.35
C LEU A 693 -6.04 18.90 -7.52
N VAL A 694 -7.19 18.97 -8.20
CA VAL A 694 -7.48 18.15 -9.39
C VAL A 694 -6.51 18.51 -10.52
N GLY A 695 -6.23 19.80 -10.73
CA GLY A 695 -5.27 20.27 -11.72
C GLY A 695 -3.87 19.70 -11.49
N ILE A 696 -3.36 19.80 -10.27
CA ILE A 696 -2.04 19.24 -9.90
C ILE A 696 -2.03 17.72 -10.10
N HIS A 697 -3.12 17.03 -9.75
CA HIS A 697 -3.22 15.58 -9.85
C HIS A 697 -3.19 15.08 -11.31
N LEU A 698 -3.84 15.81 -12.24
CA LEU A 698 -3.96 15.41 -13.64
C LEU A 698 -2.87 15.96 -14.55
N LEU A 699 -2.36 17.17 -14.28
CA LEU A 699 -1.40 17.86 -15.15
C LEU A 699 0.05 17.79 -14.66
N GLY A 700 0.31 17.42 -13.41
CA GLY A 700 1.67 17.30 -12.84
C GLY A 700 2.44 16.06 -13.30
N GLY A 701 1.98 15.33 -14.32
CA GLY A 701 2.54 14.05 -14.75
C GLY A 701 1.89 12.85 -14.07
N GLN A 702 2.68 11.96 -13.46
CA GLN A 702 2.12 10.80 -12.77
C GLN A 702 1.25 11.26 -11.57
N PRO A 703 0.02 10.78 -11.37
CA PRO A 703 -0.84 11.27 -10.30
C PRO A 703 -0.32 10.98 -8.88
N ALA A 704 -0.59 11.88 -7.92
CA ALA A 704 -0.16 11.76 -6.51
C ALA A 704 -1.21 11.01 -5.71
N ARG A 705 -0.76 10.30 -4.68
CA ARG A 705 -1.66 9.82 -3.65
C ARG A 705 -2.21 11.00 -2.86
N SER A 706 -3.41 10.85 -2.31
CA SER A 706 -4.04 11.91 -1.52
C SER A 706 -3.15 12.38 -0.36
N THR A 707 -2.46 11.47 0.32
CA THR A 707 -1.53 11.81 1.42
C THR A 707 -0.28 12.55 0.97
N GLU A 708 0.19 12.31 -0.26
CA GLU A 708 1.31 13.03 -0.87
C GLU A 708 0.88 14.45 -1.25
N LEU A 709 -0.30 14.57 -1.85
CA LEU A 709 -0.80 15.82 -2.40
C LEU A 709 -1.29 16.79 -1.30
N LEU A 710 -2.02 16.30 -0.31
CA LEU A 710 -2.52 17.09 0.81
C LEU A 710 -1.41 17.45 1.82
N GLY A 711 -0.27 16.76 1.75
CA GLY A 711 0.90 17.01 2.59
C GLY A 711 1.95 17.94 1.97
N LEU A 712 1.65 18.59 0.84
CA LEU A 712 2.57 19.51 0.17
C LEU A 712 2.88 20.72 1.05
N ARG A 713 4.18 21.01 1.22
CA ARG A 713 4.68 22.15 1.98
C ARG A 713 5.34 23.16 1.07
N HIS A 714 5.05 24.45 1.29
CA HIS A 714 5.73 25.54 0.58
C HIS A 714 6.87 26.17 1.42
N TYR A 715 7.05 25.75 2.67
CA TYR A 715 8.16 26.17 3.53
C TYR A 715 8.78 24.99 4.29
N ASN A 716 10.05 25.15 4.67
CA ASN A 716 10.82 24.16 5.41
C ASN A 716 10.32 24.05 6.86
N THR A 717 10.20 22.85 7.40
CA THR A 717 9.69 22.61 8.76
C THR A 717 10.67 21.80 9.60
N MET A 718 10.65 22.00 10.92
CA MET A 718 11.52 21.27 11.85
C MET A 718 11.34 19.75 11.79
N TYR A 719 10.10 19.27 11.58
CA TYR A 719 9.78 17.84 11.67
C TYR A 719 9.92 17.10 10.34
N ALA A 720 9.75 17.79 9.22
CA ALA A 720 9.71 17.15 7.91
C ALA A 720 10.77 17.71 6.95
N GLY A 721 11.66 18.56 7.43
CA GLY A 721 12.77 19.13 6.68
C GLY A 721 12.30 20.06 5.57
N ARG A 722 12.95 19.94 4.40
CA ARG A 722 12.71 20.80 3.23
C ARG A 722 11.25 20.76 2.74
N ARG A 723 10.82 21.90 2.19
CA ARG A 723 9.54 22.08 1.50
C ARG A 723 9.42 21.17 0.27
N ASN A 724 8.18 20.98 -0.19
CA ASN A 724 7.85 20.17 -1.36
C ASN A 724 7.62 21.00 -2.62
N ILE A 725 7.24 22.27 -2.47
CA ILE A 725 7.00 23.19 -3.59
C ILE A 725 8.25 24.06 -3.78
N THR A 726 8.88 23.91 -4.94
CA THR A 726 10.13 24.59 -5.33
C THR A 726 10.01 25.16 -6.73
N LEU A 727 10.88 26.12 -7.10
CA LEU A 727 10.98 26.60 -8.48
C LEU A 727 12.27 26.09 -9.12
N GLN A 728 12.18 25.58 -10.35
CA GLN A 728 13.37 25.18 -11.12
C GLN A 728 13.11 25.33 -12.62
N GLY A 729 13.99 26.05 -13.31
CA GLY A 729 13.94 26.19 -14.78
C GLY A 729 12.64 26.84 -15.27
N GLY A 730 12.13 27.85 -14.55
CA GLY A 730 10.89 28.55 -14.91
C GLY A 730 9.62 27.71 -14.71
N MET A 731 9.68 26.63 -13.94
CA MET A 731 8.53 25.78 -13.63
C MET A 731 8.38 25.56 -12.13
N VAL A 732 7.14 25.35 -11.67
CA VAL A 732 6.88 24.86 -10.32
C VAL A 732 7.18 23.37 -10.29
N ARG A 733 8.10 22.99 -9.40
CA ARG A 733 8.53 21.63 -9.15
C ARG A 733 7.97 21.15 -7.81
N LEU A 734 7.23 20.05 -7.84
CA LEU A 734 6.68 19.36 -6.68
C LEU A 734 7.53 18.13 -6.35
N GLU A 735 8.03 18.08 -5.12
CA GLU A 735 8.88 17.03 -4.59
C GLU A 735 8.12 16.12 -3.64
N PHE A 736 7.82 14.90 -4.08
CA PHE A 736 7.16 13.91 -3.23
C PHE A 736 8.19 12.97 -2.62
N LEU A 737 8.31 12.99 -1.29
CA LEU A 737 9.18 12.09 -0.52
C LEU A 737 8.57 10.67 -0.39
N TYR A 738 7.25 10.58 -0.42
CA TYR A 738 6.55 9.32 -0.23
C TYR A 738 6.37 8.59 -1.57
N HIS A 739 6.68 7.30 -1.57
CA HIS A 739 6.28 6.37 -2.63
C HIS A 739 5.89 5.03 -1.99
N LYS A 740 5.08 4.21 -2.68
CA LYS A 740 4.64 2.87 -2.22
C LYS A 740 5.77 2.00 -1.64
N GLY A 741 6.96 2.16 -2.20
CA GLY A 741 8.15 1.44 -1.79
C GLY A 741 8.75 1.92 -0.47
N TYR A 742 8.44 3.11 0.07
CA TYR A 742 9.04 3.58 1.32
C TYR A 742 8.67 2.67 2.51
N LEU A 743 7.38 2.34 2.65
CA LEU A 743 6.91 1.37 3.64
C LEU A 743 7.36 -0.07 3.34
N ALA A 744 7.98 -0.36 2.19
CA ALA A 744 8.47 -1.70 1.84
C ALA A 744 10.02 -1.82 1.83
N SER A 745 10.74 -0.76 1.47
CA SER A 745 12.20 -0.66 1.38
C SER A 745 12.87 0.22 2.45
N GLY A 746 12.15 1.17 3.06
CA GLY A 746 12.73 2.18 3.96
C GLY A 746 13.57 3.24 3.25
N GLN A 747 13.81 3.08 1.95
CA GLN A 747 14.52 4.05 1.14
C GLN A 747 13.51 5.11 0.69
N ILE A 748 13.84 6.38 0.91
CA ILE A 748 13.10 7.51 0.33
C ILE A 748 13.54 7.60 -1.13
N ARG A 749 12.59 7.56 -2.06
CA ARG A 749 12.84 7.93 -3.46
C ARG A 749 12.05 9.20 -3.70
N LEU A 750 12.76 10.23 -4.12
CA LEU A 750 12.15 11.52 -4.40
C LEU A 750 11.57 11.48 -5.81
N VAL A 751 10.27 11.73 -5.92
CA VAL A 751 9.57 11.80 -7.21
C VAL A 751 9.32 13.25 -7.53
N TYR A 752 9.97 13.74 -8.57
CA TYR A 752 9.79 15.09 -9.08
C TYR A 752 8.61 15.16 -10.03
N ARG A 753 7.86 16.25 -9.93
CA ARG A 753 6.78 16.59 -10.85
C ARG A 753 6.87 18.06 -11.21
N TYR A 754 6.48 18.39 -12.42
CA TYR A 754 6.53 19.75 -12.93
C TYR A 754 5.13 20.15 -13.36
N LEU A 755 4.70 21.33 -12.94
CA LEU A 755 3.42 21.88 -13.36
C LEU A 755 3.59 22.68 -14.65
N PRO A 756 2.61 22.60 -15.58
CA PRO A 756 2.52 23.56 -16.67
C PRO A 756 2.49 24.99 -16.12
N ARG A 757 3.03 25.95 -16.87
CA ARG A 757 3.13 27.36 -16.45
C ARG A 757 1.78 27.91 -16.00
N GLU A 758 0.72 27.64 -16.74
CA GLU A 758 -0.63 28.16 -16.48
C GLU A 758 -1.15 27.69 -15.12
N LEU A 759 -0.82 26.46 -14.71
CA LEU A 759 -1.20 25.93 -13.41
C LEU A 759 -0.20 26.36 -12.31
N GLY A 760 1.09 26.42 -12.64
CA GLY A 760 2.14 26.89 -11.74
C GLY A 760 1.93 28.34 -11.30
N GLU A 761 1.54 29.22 -12.22
CA GLU A 761 1.20 30.61 -11.92
C GLU A 761 0.03 30.72 -10.95
N LEU A 762 -1.01 29.90 -11.12
CA LEU A 762 -2.15 29.89 -10.19
C LEU A 762 -1.72 29.46 -8.79
N LEU A 763 -0.86 28.43 -8.69
CA LEU A 763 -0.33 27.98 -7.41
C LEU A 763 0.54 29.06 -6.76
N VAL A 764 1.45 29.71 -7.50
CA VAL A 764 2.33 30.75 -6.95
C VAL A 764 1.56 32.00 -6.53
N ARG A 765 0.54 32.44 -7.28
CA ARG A 765 -0.31 33.57 -6.89
C ARG A 765 -1.18 33.27 -5.67
N TYR A 766 -1.54 32.00 -5.49
CA TYR A 766 -2.33 31.55 -4.35
C TYR A 766 -1.52 31.47 -3.05
N LEU A 767 -0.27 31.02 -3.15
CA LEU A 767 0.70 30.98 -2.05
C LEU A 767 1.11 32.40 -1.64
#